data_AF-A0A1M5NG42-F1
#
_entry.id   AF-A0A1M5NG42-F1
#
_cell.length_a   1.000
_cell.length_b   1.000
_cell.length_c   1.000
_cell.angle_alpha   90.00
_cell.angle_beta   90.00
_cell.angle_gamma   90.00
#
_symmetry.space_group_name_H-M   'P 1'
#
loop_
_entity.id
_entity.type
_entity.pdbx_description
1 polymer ?
#
loop_
_entity_poly.entity_id
_entity_poly.type
_entity_poly.pdbx_seq_one_letter_code
_entity_poly.pdbx_strand_id
1 'polypeptide(L)'
;MQLSLTDDFYIYLVDPSNRRTRYISYKSRRIKNIIENTKVKGDLYIINSNPRISEVSIRLSSTESIKAGIWELVFQPVSTAAKNIDILLSISNNVSQNTEILKIDESYDKGKRQIENSFENLIPVRNILHGPEFEQEFMQLNTSYKYYKIADNFGTIFTDRPNIDEIKRILTLKSVESSERWVRVALLGNIRQSISGGVVATEDIGANFLKNNPNISITGRGVVIGIIDSGIDYLHEDFIYPDRTSKIIYLWDQTKDGNPPKGYSIGTEYTREDINKAIQDNDSSLSTDEEGQGTMLSGICAGLGNVNKEYAGIAEDAELIVIKMKKINGFYNNAMSYIATQYIYQKAKEIKMPAVVNLSVGSTQLVGRSSRIIKEKLYFSQGFTVVAAAGNEGNTQTHASGKLEFRGDVDYIDIQLSEDEDQLQIQILVDKPDKMSVGIITPTGERSKVLQVTNFNDVSGVFDLEATDYLITYIYPTSYSGQQETIINLKNARKGTWRIMLIGEYVISGVYHIYLPNRVFLKPGTRFTDPDPLYTINYPGNYYDQITVGAYDTKNESLWPSSSRGPTIDNLSKPEIVAPGVDIIAPYPGNKYATITGTAVASAHTCGAIALFLQYILVNDMYPNRAFVQQIRPFLEIGAKRDPNNIYPNVNYGYGVLDIRGMFDQLK
;
A
#
# COMPACT_ATOMS: atom_id res chain seq x y z
N MET A 1 -10.57 32.77 8.60
CA MET A 1 -11.19 32.62 7.26
C MET A 1 -10.10 32.71 6.21
N GLN A 2 -10.09 31.82 5.22
CA GLN A 2 -9.18 31.85 4.05
C GLN A 2 -10.02 32.03 2.77
N LEU A 3 -9.52 32.84 1.85
CA LEU A 3 -10.19 33.22 0.59
C LEU A 3 -9.20 33.10 -0.57
N SER A 4 -9.58 32.48 -1.68
CA SER A 4 -8.74 32.33 -2.88
C SER A 4 -9.29 33.20 -4.03
N LEU A 5 -8.49 34.12 -4.57
CA LEU A 5 -8.95 35.17 -5.49
C LEU A 5 -7.99 35.41 -6.66
N THR A 6 -8.55 35.71 -7.85
CA THR A 6 -7.81 35.83 -9.12
C THR A 6 -7.47 37.24 -9.62
N ASP A 7 -8.07 38.30 -9.03
CA ASP A 7 -7.92 39.70 -9.45
C ASP A 7 -7.68 40.66 -8.27
N ASP A 8 -7.38 41.94 -8.53
CA ASP A 8 -7.25 42.98 -7.50
C ASP A 8 -8.60 43.27 -6.81
N PHE A 9 -8.58 43.38 -5.47
CA PHE A 9 -9.77 43.58 -4.65
C PHE A 9 -9.51 44.44 -3.41
N TYR A 10 -10.59 44.94 -2.83
CA TYR A 10 -10.64 45.46 -1.48
C TYR A 10 -11.53 44.57 -0.61
N ILE A 11 -11.00 44.14 0.55
CA ILE A 11 -11.76 43.39 1.56
C ILE A 11 -11.79 44.18 2.86
N TYR A 12 -12.97 44.26 3.48
CA TYR A 12 -13.12 44.80 4.83
C TYR A 12 -14.21 44.07 5.60
N LEU A 13 -14.17 44.19 6.93
CA LEU A 13 -15.17 43.65 7.83
C LEU A 13 -16.05 44.78 8.36
N VAL A 14 -17.34 44.51 8.51
CA VAL A 14 -18.32 45.35 9.20
C VAL A 14 -18.80 44.61 10.43
N ASP A 15 -18.78 45.28 11.59
CA ASP A 15 -19.27 44.70 12.84
C ASP A 15 -20.81 44.83 12.97
N PRO A 16 -21.42 44.17 13.96
CA PRO A 16 -22.88 44.25 14.21
C PRO A 16 -23.39 45.67 14.52
N SER A 17 -22.49 46.64 14.74
CA SER A 17 -22.80 48.05 15.00
C SER A 17 -22.58 48.93 13.76
N ASN A 18 -22.38 48.31 12.58
CA ASN A 18 -22.14 48.95 11.29
C ASN A 18 -20.83 49.77 11.21
N ARG A 19 -19.81 49.41 11.99
CA ARG A 19 -18.46 49.99 11.90
C ARG A 19 -17.57 49.09 11.05
N ARG A 20 -16.85 49.72 10.12
CA ARG A 20 -15.96 49.00 9.20
C ARG A 20 -14.49 49.05 9.57
N THR A 21 -13.76 48.00 9.23
CA THR A 21 -12.29 47.97 9.26
C THR A 21 -11.69 48.71 8.05
N ARG A 22 -10.38 48.99 8.10
CA ARG A 22 -9.62 49.43 6.92
C ARG A 22 -9.49 48.31 5.87
N TYR A 23 -9.40 48.70 4.60
CA TYR A 23 -9.33 47.78 3.45
C TYR A 23 -8.04 46.97 3.37
N ILE A 24 -8.18 45.65 3.42
CA ILE A 24 -7.15 44.69 3.04
C ILE A 24 -7.10 44.66 1.51
N SER A 25 -5.92 44.93 0.96
CA SER A 25 -5.65 44.92 -0.48
C SER A 25 -4.19 44.56 -0.73
N TYR A 26 -3.83 44.35 -1.99
CA TYR A 26 -2.46 44.07 -2.42
C TYR A 26 -1.44 45.12 -1.94
N LYS A 27 -1.89 46.37 -1.76
CA LYS A 27 -1.05 47.49 -1.27
C LYS A 27 -0.90 47.51 0.25
N SER A 28 -1.92 47.10 1.00
CA SER A 28 -1.91 47.20 2.46
C SER A 28 -1.29 45.98 3.14
N ARG A 29 -1.32 44.78 2.52
CA ARG A 29 -0.73 43.47 2.90
C ARG A 29 -1.03 42.94 4.32
N ARG A 30 -1.01 43.77 5.35
CA ARG A 30 -1.33 43.44 6.75
C ARG A 30 -2.04 44.62 7.40
N ILE A 31 -3.17 44.36 8.03
CA ILE A 31 -3.95 45.39 8.72
C ILE A 31 -4.29 44.93 10.12
N LYS A 32 -4.08 45.84 11.07
CA LYS A 32 -4.54 45.71 12.45
C LYS A 32 -5.59 46.79 12.69
N ASN A 33 -6.80 46.38 13.02
CA ASN A 33 -7.86 47.27 13.48
C ASN A 33 -8.26 46.88 14.90
N ILE A 34 -8.80 47.84 15.62
CA ILE A 34 -9.48 47.62 16.89
C ILE A 34 -10.89 48.16 16.70
N ILE A 35 -11.89 47.29 16.84
CA ILE A 35 -13.30 47.67 16.88
C ILE A 35 -13.77 47.30 18.30
N GLU A 36 -14.03 48.30 19.13
CA GLU A 36 -14.25 48.15 20.58
C GLU A 36 -13.15 47.34 21.27
N ASN A 37 -13.50 46.25 21.94
CA ASN A 37 -12.59 45.33 22.62
C ASN A 37 -12.07 44.21 21.69
N THR A 38 -12.53 44.15 20.44
CA THR A 38 -12.13 43.13 19.47
C THR A 38 -11.00 43.63 18.57
N LYS A 39 -9.83 42.99 18.69
CA LYS A 39 -8.71 43.15 17.77
C LYS A 39 -8.97 42.34 16.51
N VAL A 40 -9.02 43.04 15.38
CA VAL A 40 -9.17 42.43 14.05
C VAL A 40 -7.83 42.51 13.33
N LYS A 41 -7.25 41.35 13.02
CA LYS A 41 -6.02 41.26 12.25
C LYS A 41 -6.31 40.59 10.91
N GLY A 42 -6.07 41.32 9.82
CA GLY A 42 -6.09 40.80 8.47
C GLY A 42 -4.67 40.67 7.93
N ASP A 43 -4.30 39.49 7.44
CA ASP A 43 -3.04 39.20 6.78
C ASP A 43 -3.36 38.69 5.35
N LEU A 44 -2.82 39.36 4.32
CA LEU A 44 -2.89 38.92 2.93
C LEU A 44 -1.59 38.21 2.56
N TYR A 45 -1.71 37.00 2.03
CA TYR A 45 -0.62 36.18 1.52
C TYR A 45 -0.81 36.00 0.01
N ILE A 46 0.27 36.16 -0.75
CA ILE A 46 0.27 35.87 -2.20
C ILE A 46 0.90 34.50 -2.35
N ILE A 47 0.20 33.55 -2.99
CA ILE A 47 0.68 32.17 -3.11
C ILE A 47 1.71 32.12 -4.25
N ASN A 48 2.99 31.94 -3.91
CA ASN A 48 4.09 31.99 -4.88
C ASN A 48 4.11 30.85 -5.93
N SER A 49 3.25 29.83 -5.82
CA SER A 49 3.16 28.74 -6.80
C SER A 49 2.21 29.05 -7.98
N ASN A 50 1.38 30.10 -7.90
CA ASN A 50 0.60 30.62 -9.03
C ASN A 50 0.26 32.10 -8.79
N PRO A 51 0.81 33.06 -9.56
CA PRO A 51 0.65 34.49 -9.30
C PRO A 51 -0.80 35.01 -9.43
N ARG A 52 -1.74 34.18 -9.89
CA ARG A 52 -3.17 34.50 -10.01
C ARG A 52 -4.00 33.99 -8.82
N ILE A 53 -3.39 33.58 -7.71
CA ILE A 53 -4.15 33.12 -6.53
C ILE A 53 -3.65 33.85 -5.29
N SER A 54 -4.50 34.72 -4.74
CA SER A 54 -4.24 35.45 -3.48
C SER A 54 -5.03 34.84 -2.33
N GLU A 55 -4.37 34.64 -1.18
CA GLU A 55 -4.98 34.11 0.05
C GLU A 55 -5.15 35.20 1.12
N VAL A 56 -6.37 35.42 1.62
CA VAL A 56 -6.62 36.40 2.70
C VAL A 56 -6.99 35.68 3.99
N SER A 57 -6.16 35.84 5.03
CA SER A 57 -6.45 35.36 6.37
C SER A 57 -6.95 36.49 7.27
N ILE A 58 -8.18 36.36 7.77
CA ILE A 58 -8.73 37.29 8.76
C ILE A 58 -8.93 36.58 10.10
N ARG A 59 -8.39 37.19 11.16
CA ARG A 59 -8.48 36.73 12.55
C ARG A 59 -9.13 37.80 13.42
N LEU A 60 -10.19 37.42 14.10
CA LEU A 60 -10.81 38.19 15.18
C LEU A 60 -10.30 37.65 16.51
N SER A 61 -9.96 38.53 17.44
CA SER A 61 -9.49 38.16 18.77
C SER A 61 -9.92 39.21 19.79
N SER A 62 -10.39 38.78 20.96
CA SER A 62 -10.77 39.66 22.06
C SER A 62 -10.25 39.05 23.37
N THR A 63 -9.93 39.90 24.35
CA THR A 63 -9.54 39.47 25.71
C THR A 63 -10.74 39.24 26.62
N GLU A 64 -11.94 39.67 26.20
CA GLU A 64 -13.19 39.52 26.95
C GLU A 64 -14.17 38.64 26.17
N SER A 65 -14.77 39.20 25.12
CA SER A 65 -15.63 38.49 24.17
C SER A 65 -15.68 39.24 22.85
N ILE A 66 -16.01 38.53 21.77
CA ILE A 66 -16.33 39.14 20.48
C ILE A 66 -17.83 39.43 20.50
N LYS A 67 -18.23 40.66 20.13
CA LYS A 67 -19.63 41.08 20.13
C LYS A 67 -20.49 40.15 19.27
N ALA A 68 -21.56 39.62 19.87
CA ALA A 68 -22.54 38.80 19.18
C ALA A 68 -23.37 39.62 18.18
N GLY A 69 -23.68 39.03 17.03
CA GLY A 69 -24.44 39.64 15.96
C GLY A 69 -23.85 39.32 14.59
N ILE A 70 -24.41 39.92 13.54
CA ILE A 70 -23.97 39.68 12.16
C ILE A 70 -22.71 40.50 11.90
N TRP A 71 -21.62 39.80 11.59
CA TRP A 71 -20.40 40.39 11.06
C TRP A 71 -20.38 40.18 9.56
N GLU A 72 -20.28 41.26 8.78
CA GLU A 72 -20.29 41.19 7.33
C GLU A 72 -18.85 41.26 6.80
N LEU A 73 -18.49 40.31 5.97
CA LEU A 73 -17.28 40.41 5.16
C LEU A 73 -17.67 40.97 3.80
N VAL A 74 -17.19 42.18 3.51
CA VAL A 74 -17.52 42.85 2.25
C VAL A 74 -16.35 42.73 1.29
N PHE A 75 -16.66 42.16 0.12
CA PHE A 75 -15.74 42.04 -1.00
C PHE A 75 -16.10 43.08 -2.06
N GLN A 76 -15.14 43.94 -2.40
CA GLN A 76 -15.29 44.93 -3.45
C GLN A 76 -14.22 44.69 -4.53
N PRO A 77 -14.57 44.05 -5.66
CA PRO A 77 -13.62 43.83 -6.75
C PRO A 77 -13.23 45.15 -7.40
N VAL A 78 -11.98 45.27 -7.84
CA VAL A 78 -11.49 46.44 -8.58
C VAL A 78 -11.89 46.38 -10.07
N SER A 79 -12.13 45.19 -10.61
CA SER A 79 -12.67 44.97 -11.96
C SER A 79 -13.75 43.88 -11.97
N THR A 80 -14.70 43.96 -12.91
CA THR A 80 -15.94 43.14 -12.95
C THR A 80 -15.74 41.67 -13.38
N ALA A 81 -14.51 41.15 -13.43
CA ALA A 81 -14.19 39.84 -14.01
C ALA A 81 -13.95 38.69 -13.00
N ALA A 82 -14.14 38.90 -11.69
CA ALA A 82 -14.03 37.81 -10.72
C ALA A 82 -15.14 36.78 -11.00
N LYS A 83 -14.79 35.50 -11.21
CA LYS A 83 -15.78 34.45 -11.50
C LYS A 83 -16.01 33.45 -10.37
N ASN A 84 -15.04 33.20 -9.48
CA ASN A 84 -15.16 32.23 -8.39
C ASN A 84 -14.53 32.76 -7.09
N ILE A 85 -15.23 32.66 -5.96
CA ILE A 85 -14.73 32.97 -4.62
C ILE A 85 -14.97 31.74 -3.73
N ASP A 86 -13.89 31.08 -3.31
CA ASP A 86 -13.96 30.01 -2.31
C ASP A 86 -13.71 30.57 -0.91
N ILE A 87 -14.66 30.36 0.01
CA ILE A 87 -14.58 30.83 1.40
C ILE A 87 -14.44 29.64 2.34
N LEU A 88 -13.30 29.56 3.04
CA LEU A 88 -13.09 28.58 4.11
C LEU A 88 -13.15 29.26 5.48
N LEU A 89 -14.13 28.89 6.32
CA LEU A 89 -14.23 29.35 7.69
C LEU A 89 -13.66 28.28 8.64
N SER A 90 -12.50 28.55 9.23
CA SER A 90 -11.97 27.74 10.33
C SER A 90 -12.34 28.41 11.66
N ILE A 91 -13.10 27.71 12.50
CA ILE A 91 -13.53 28.16 13.83
C ILE A 91 -12.59 27.53 14.87
N SER A 92 -12.05 28.33 15.81
CA SER A 92 -11.28 27.83 16.95
C SER A 92 -12.19 27.50 18.14
N ASN A 93 -11.77 26.57 18.99
CA ASN A 93 -12.54 25.91 20.07
C ASN A 93 -13.20 26.80 21.18
N ASN A 94 -13.14 28.13 21.09
CA ASN A 94 -13.74 29.07 22.07
C ASN A 94 -14.89 29.92 21.47
N VAL A 95 -15.58 29.41 20.45
CA VAL A 95 -16.66 30.10 19.75
C VAL A 95 -17.99 29.41 20.07
N SER A 96 -19.05 30.18 20.36
CA SER A 96 -20.36 29.64 20.73
C SER A 96 -20.98 28.79 19.61
N GLN A 97 -21.76 27.77 19.98
CA GLN A 97 -22.35 26.75 19.10
C GLN A 97 -23.23 27.29 17.94
N ASN A 98 -23.51 28.59 17.88
CA ASN A 98 -24.37 29.22 16.86
C ASN A 98 -23.60 30.13 15.89
N THR A 99 -22.33 29.84 15.63
CA THR A 99 -21.54 30.61 14.65
C THR A 99 -21.58 29.92 13.30
N GLU A 100 -22.38 30.45 12.39
CA GLU A 100 -22.57 29.94 11.03
C GLU A 100 -22.48 31.05 9.98
N ILE A 101 -22.24 30.67 8.72
CA ILE A 101 -22.32 31.60 7.59
C ILE A 101 -23.80 31.76 7.23
N LEU A 102 -24.38 32.92 7.54
CA LEU A 102 -25.82 33.16 7.41
C LEU A 102 -26.29 33.35 5.95
N LYS A 103 -25.50 34.06 5.12
CA LYS A 103 -25.82 34.31 3.70
C LYS A 103 -24.56 34.69 2.92
N ILE A 104 -24.46 34.22 1.68
CA ILE A 104 -23.57 34.77 0.64
C ILE A 104 -24.50 35.42 -0.39
N ASP A 105 -24.23 36.66 -0.80
CA ASP A 105 -25.09 37.35 -1.76
C ASP A 105 -25.11 36.60 -3.11
N GLU A 106 -26.31 36.36 -3.65
CA GLU A 106 -26.67 35.28 -4.58
C GLU A 106 -26.17 35.45 -6.02
N SER A 107 -25.19 36.33 -6.26
CA SER A 107 -24.63 36.61 -7.59
C SER A 107 -23.43 35.74 -7.98
N TYR A 108 -22.99 34.83 -7.10
CA TYR A 108 -21.91 33.88 -7.36
C TYR A 108 -22.36 32.45 -7.02
N ASP A 109 -22.19 31.53 -7.98
CA ASP A 109 -22.93 30.26 -8.11
C ASP A 109 -22.59 29.19 -7.05
N LYS A 110 -23.51 28.23 -6.94
CA LYS A 110 -23.74 27.20 -5.92
C LYS A 110 -22.54 26.32 -5.56
N GLY A 111 -22.36 26.17 -4.25
CA GLY A 111 -21.69 25.01 -3.65
C GLY A 111 -22.05 24.86 -2.18
N LYS A 112 -23.20 24.25 -1.86
CA LYS A 112 -23.41 23.69 -0.52
C LYS A 112 -22.35 22.59 -0.32
N ARG A 113 -21.37 22.81 0.55
CA ARG A 113 -20.50 21.75 1.06
C ARG A 113 -20.78 21.55 2.54
N GLN A 114 -21.39 20.41 2.86
CA GLN A 114 -21.25 19.80 4.17
C GLN A 114 -19.74 19.55 4.40
N ILE A 115 -19.25 19.88 5.59
CA ILE A 115 -17.90 19.55 6.02
C ILE A 115 -17.91 18.07 6.36
N GLU A 116 -17.74 17.22 5.35
CA GLU A 116 -17.32 15.84 5.57
C GLU A 116 -15.79 15.82 5.69
N ASN A 117 -15.28 14.97 6.58
CA ASN A 117 -13.87 14.63 6.70
C ASN A 117 -13.38 13.91 5.44
N SER A 118 -13.45 14.55 4.27
CA SER A 118 -12.98 13.97 3.02
C SER A 118 -11.46 13.91 3.04
N PHE A 119 -10.95 12.68 3.00
CA PHE A 119 -9.53 12.37 2.80
C PHE A 119 -9.16 12.31 1.31
N GLU A 120 -10.12 12.47 0.39
CA GLU A 120 -9.96 12.23 -1.06
C GLU A 120 -8.91 13.12 -1.73
N ASN A 121 -8.60 14.27 -1.14
CA ASN A 121 -7.59 15.21 -1.64
C ASN A 121 -6.31 15.25 -0.79
N LEU A 122 -6.20 14.38 0.22
CA LEU A 122 -5.04 14.34 1.10
C LEU A 122 -4.08 13.23 0.69
N ILE A 123 -2.80 13.48 0.91
CA ILE A 123 -1.70 12.57 0.64
C ILE A 123 -1.51 11.68 1.88
N PRO A 124 -1.66 10.35 1.77
CA PRO A 124 -1.27 9.44 2.84
C PRO A 124 0.25 9.44 3.01
N VAL A 125 0.73 9.51 4.24
CA VAL A 125 2.16 9.68 4.53
C VAL A 125 2.73 8.49 5.28
N ARG A 126 2.12 8.11 6.41
CA ARG A 126 2.61 7.05 7.29
C ARG A 126 1.48 6.27 7.94
N ASN A 127 1.74 5.00 8.17
CA ASN A 127 0.92 4.14 9.00
C ASN A 127 1.49 4.16 10.41
N ILE A 128 0.61 4.27 11.40
CA ILE A 128 0.96 4.40 12.81
C ILE A 128 0.30 3.25 13.57
N LEU A 129 1.12 2.44 14.24
CA LEU A 129 0.68 1.55 15.31
C LEU A 129 0.85 2.28 16.63
N HIS A 130 -0.18 2.27 17.46
CA HIS A 130 -0.21 3.11 18.64
C HIS A 130 -0.97 2.51 19.83
N GLY A 131 -0.63 3.01 21.02
CA GLY A 131 -1.36 2.76 22.25
C GLY A 131 -2.65 3.59 22.35
N PRO A 132 -3.45 3.38 23.41
CA PRO A 132 -4.79 3.95 23.56
C PRO A 132 -4.83 5.48 23.70
N GLU A 133 -3.74 6.12 24.14
CA GLU A 133 -3.68 7.58 24.37
C GLU A 133 -3.41 8.39 23.08
N PHE A 134 -3.13 7.72 21.97
CA PHE A 134 -2.65 8.37 20.74
C PHE A 134 -3.61 9.38 20.14
N GLU A 135 -4.89 9.05 20.02
CA GLU A 135 -5.85 9.99 19.41
C GLU A 135 -5.92 11.30 20.19
N GLN A 136 -5.86 11.22 21.53
CA GLN A 136 -5.83 12.39 22.39
C GLN A 136 -4.51 13.17 22.26
N GLU A 137 -3.36 12.49 22.29
CA GLU A 137 -2.05 13.11 22.10
C GLU A 137 -1.94 13.79 20.72
N PHE A 138 -2.41 13.13 19.67
CA PHE A 138 -2.41 13.62 18.29
C PHE A 138 -3.28 14.87 18.14
N MET A 139 -4.47 14.88 18.74
CA MET A 139 -5.33 16.07 18.76
C MET A 139 -4.66 17.26 19.49
N GLN A 140 -3.92 17.00 20.57
CA GLN A 140 -3.23 18.04 21.33
C GLN A 140 -2.03 18.66 20.58
N LEU A 141 -1.45 17.96 19.59
CA LEU A 141 -0.36 18.52 18.77
C LEU A 141 -0.79 19.72 17.93
N ASN A 142 -2.09 19.87 17.66
CA ASN A 142 -2.67 20.91 16.81
C ASN A 142 -1.93 21.00 15.45
N THR A 143 -1.73 19.84 14.83
CA THR A 143 -1.07 19.65 13.54
C THR A 143 -2.06 19.86 12.38
N SER A 144 -1.54 20.20 11.20
CA SER A 144 -2.33 20.22 9.96
C SER A 144 -2.67 18.82 9.44
N TYR A 145 -1.98 17.80 9.93
CA TYR A 145 -2.18 16.41 9.54
C TYR A 145 -3.48 15.87 10.11
N LYS A 146 -4.11 14.98 9.34
CA LYS A 146 -5.31 14.26 9.76
C LYS A 146 -4.99 12.81 10.04
N TYR A 147 -5.63 12.24 11.05
CA TYR A 147 -5.52 10.83 11.37
C TYR A 147 -6.76 10.09 10.84
N TYR A 148 -6.53 9.09 9.99
CA TYR A 148 -7.55 8.16 9.52
C TYR A 148 -7.44 6.86 10.32
N LYS A 149 -8.36 6.68 11.26
CA LYS A 149 -8.43 5.47 12.08
C LYS A 149 -8.91 4.28 11.23
N ILE A 150 -8.15 3.19 11.25
CA ILE A 150 -8.47 1.96 10.54
C ILE A 150 -8.87 0.86 11.54
N ALA A 151 -8.16 0.79 12.66
CA ALA A 151 -8.44 -0.07 13.81
C ALA A 151 -8.19 0.67 15.12
N ASP A 152 -8.59 0.08 16.24
CA ASP A 152 -8.47 0.70 17.57
C ASP A 152 -7.04 1.13 17.94
N ASN A 153 -6.04 0.43 17.41
CA ASN A 153 -4.62 0.69 17.65
C ASN A 153 -3.83 1.03 16.37
N PHE A 154 -4.51 1.29 15.25
CA PHE A 154 -3.82 1.47 13.97
C PHE A 154 -4.56 2.41 13.01
N GLY A 155 -3.80 3.22 12.28
CA GLY A 155 -4.34 4.07 11.23
C GLY A 155 -3.27 4.77 10.40
N THR A 156 -3.72 5.60 9.47
CA THR A 156 -2.84 6.30 8.53
C THR A 156 -2.94 7.81 8.77
N ILE A 157 -1.80 8.50 8.80
CA ILE A 157 -1.75 9.96 8.82
C ILE A 157 -1.71 10.52 7.39
N PHE A 158 -2.47 11.59 7.19
CA PHE A 158 -2.68 12.27 5.92
C PHE A 158 -2.34 13.75 6.02
N THR A 159 -1.94 14.37 4.91
CA THR A 159 -1.67 15.80 4.82
C THR A 159 -1.98 16.33 3.43
N ASP A 160 -2.29 17.62 3.31
CA ASP A 160 -2.33 18.32 2.03
C ASP A 160 -0.91 18.69 1.55
N ARG A 161 0.02 18.91 2.50
CA ARG A 161 1.40 19.33 2.25
C ARG A 161 2.36 18.64 3.22
N PRO A 162 3.16 17.67 2.74
CA PRO A 162 4.19 17.04 3.57
C PRO A 162 5.13 18.08 4.19
N ASN A 163 5.28 17.97 5.50
CA ASN A 163 6.16 18.79 6.34
C ASN A 163 6.92 17.86 7.28
N ILE A 164 8.25 17.84 7.16
CA ILE A 164 9.13 16.92 7.87
C ILE A 164 9.18 17.18 9.39
N ASP A 165 9.04 18.43 9.81
CA ASP A 165 9.07 18.81 11.22
C ASP A 165 7.77 18.41 11.94
N GLU A 166 6.62 18.48 11.25
CA GLU A 166 5.36 17.96 11.79
C GLU A 166 5.41 16.43 11.92
N ILE A 167 5.97 15.72 10.94
CA ILE A 167 6.18 14.27 11.03
C ILE A 167 7.07 13.93 12.24
N LYS A 168 8.21 14.63 12.42
CA LYS A 168 9.08 14.44 13.59
C LYS A 168 8.31 14.61 14.90
N ARG A 169 7.49 15.66 15.03
CA ARG A 169 6.67 15.91 16.22
C ARG A 169 5.67 14.76 16.48
N ILE A 170 4.99 14.27 15.44
CA ILE A 170 4.07 13.13 15.57
C ILE A 170 4.81 11.87 16.03
N LEU A 171 5.99 11.60 15.46
CA LEU A 171 6.79 10.41 15.82
C LEU A 171 7.41 10.47 17.22
N THR A 172 7.40 11.62 17.89
CA THR A 172 7.85 11.77 19.30
C THR A 172 6.76 11.57 20.34
N LEU A 173 5.50 11.35 19.92
CA LEU A 173 4.41 11.03 20.83
C LEU A 173 4.68 9.71 21.56
N LYS A 174 4.40 9.67 22.87
CA LYS A 174 4.72 8.50 23.71
C LYS A 174 3.87 7.29 23.35
N SER A 175 2.65 7.54 22.90
CA SER A 175 1.71 6.51 22.47
C SER A 175 2.06 5.88 21.11
N VAL A 176 2.99 6.45 20.34
CA VAL A 176 3.42 5.86 19.06
C VAL A 176 4.33 4.66 19.37
N GLU A 177 3.86 3.47 19.02
CA GLU A 177 4.61 2.22 19.23
C GLU A 177 5.52 1.93 18.03
N SER A 178 4.99 2.11 16.82
CA SER A 178 5.78 2.01 15.60
C SER A 178 5.18 2.82 14.45
N SER A 179 6.00 3.11 13.45
CA SER A 179 5.54 3.76 12.23
C SER A 179 6.21 3.18 10.99
N GLU A 180 5.46 3.14 9.90
CA GLU A 180 5.94 2.73 8.58
C GLU A 180 5.46 3.75 7.54
N ARG A 181 6.21 3.90 6.45
CA ARG A 181 5.77 4.73 5.33
C ARG A 181 4.53 4.10 4.69
N TRP A 182 3.56 4.92 4.32
CA TRP A 182 2.46 4.46 3.49
C TRP A 182 2.99 4.24 2.07
N VAL A 183 2.74 3.06 1.48
CA VAL A 183 3.17 2.74 0.12
C VAL A 183 2.05 2.11 -0.68
N ARG A 184 2.09 2.35 -1.99
CA ARG A 184 1.24 1.66 -2.97
C ARG A 184 1.74 0.23 -3.13
N VAL A 185 0.83 -0.73 -3.18
CA VAL A 185 1.13 -2.13 -3.50
C VAL A 185 0.37 -2.51 -4.77
N ALA A 186 1.00 -3.31 -5.62
CA ALA A 186 0.40 -3.83 -6.84
C ALA A 186 -0.23 -5.20 -6.57
N LEU A 187 -1.35 -5.50 -7.24
CA LEU A 187 -1.80 -6.88 -7.42
C LEU A 187 -0.77 -7.64 -8.28
N LEU A 188 -0.41 -8.86 -7.89
CA LEU A 188 0.66 -9.64 -8.52
C LEU A 188 0.16 -10.73 -9.46
N GLY A 189 -1.04 -10.58 -10.02
CA GLY A 189 -1.61 -11.40 -11.09
C GLY A 189 -1.99 -10.57 -12.32
N ASN A 190 -1.93 -11.20 -13.49
CA ASN A 190 -2.37 -10.64 -14.76
C ASN A 190 -3.38 -11.60 -15.39
N ILE A 191 -4.60 -11.12 -15.58
CA ILE A 191 -5.73 -11.92 -16.04
C ILE A 191 -5.89 -11.77 -17.55
N ARG A 192 -6.06 -12.92 -18.22
CA ARG A 192 -6.54 -13.02 -19.59
C ARG A 192 -7.90 -13.71 -19.57
N GLN A 193 -8.94 -13.01 -20.05
CA GLN A 193 -10.31 -13.51 -20.11
C GLN A 193 -10.50 -14.56 -21.22
N SER A 194 -9.71 -15.63 -21.20
CA SER A 194 -9.76 -16.77 -22.10
C SER A 194 -9.10 -17.97 -21.44
N ILE A 195 -9.66 -19.16 -21.66
CA ILE A 195 -9.04 -20.43 -21.23
C ILE A 195 -8.13 -21.03 -22.30
N SER A 196 -8.07 -20.42 -23.49
CA SER A 196 -7.25 -20.94 -24.60
C SER A 196 -5.78 -20.97 -24.21
N GLY A 197 -5.17 -22.15 -24.34
CA GLY A 197 -3.80 -22.38 -23.89
C GLY A 197 -3.64 -22.25 -22.38
N GLY A 198 -4.69 -22.45 -21.56
CA GLY A 198 -4.54 -22.48 -20.11
C GLY A 198 -3.88 -23.76 -19.59
N VAL A 199 -3.46 -23.74 -18.33
CA VAL A 199 -2.82 -24.85 -17.62
C VAL A 199 -3.60 -25.22 -16.37
N VAL A 200 -3.71 -26.52 -16.11
CA VAL A 200 -4.07 -27.08 -14.80
C VAL A 200 -2.82 -27.79 -14.26
N ALA A 201 -2.21 -27.22 -13.21
CA ALA A 201 -0.89 -27.66 -12.76
C ALA A 201 -0.91 -28.65 -11.57
N THR A 202 -2.05 -29.29 -11.30
CA THR A 202 -2.23 -30.17 -10.13
C THR A 202 -1.35 -31.43 -10.20
N GLU A 203 -1.13 -31.99 -11.38
CA GLU A 203 -0.21 -33.12 -11.59
C GLU A 203 1.25 -32.69 -11.41
N ASP A 204 1.63 -31.53 -11.99
CA ASP A 204 3.01 -31.03 -11.98
C ASP A 204 3.57 -30.86 -10.56
N ILE A 205 2.72 -30.46 -9.62
CA ILE A 205 3.08 -30.28 -8.20
C ILE A 205 2.72 -31.49 -7.32
N GLY A 206 2.27 -32.61 -7.89
CA GLY A 206 1.96 -33.82 -7.14
C GLY A 206 0.69 -33.75 -6.28
N ALA A 207 -0.21 -32.79 -6.52
CA ALA A 207 -1.48 -32.67 -5.81
C ALA A 207 -2.40 -33.88 -6.07
N ASN A 208 -2.40 -34.37 -7.31
CA ASN A 208 -3.24 -35.50 -7.73
C ASN A 208 -2.94 -36.80 -6.98
N PHE A 209 -1.73 -36.97 -6.44
CA PHE A 209 -1.39 -38.11 -5.58
C PHE A 209 -2.30 -38.19 -4.34
N LEU A 210 -2.63 -37.03 -3.76
CA LEU A 210 -3.55 -36.92 -2.63
C LEU A 210 -5.00 -36.95 -3.11
N LYS A 211 -5.33 -36.15 -4.14
CA LYS A 211 -6.71 -35.95 -4.62
C LYS A 211 -7.35 -37.21 -5.20
N ASN A 212 -6.58 -38.01 -5.97
CA ASN A 212 -7.12 -39.15 -6.71
C ASN A 212 -6.97 -40.49 -5.97
N ASN A 213 -6.38 -40.48 -4.78
CA ASN A 213 -6.16 -41.71 -4.01
C ASN A 213 -7.30 -41.93 -3.00
N PRO A 214 -8.14 -42.97 -3.17
CA PRO A 214 -9.29 -43.20 -2.29
C PRO A 214 -8.91 -43.57 -0.86
N ASN A 215 -7.64 -43.90 -0.59
CA ASN A 215 -7.14 -44.25 0.74
C ASN A 215 -6.54 -43.04 1.49
N ILE A 216 -6.51 -41.85 0.87
CA ILE A 216 -5.94 -40.64 1.46
C ILE A 216 -7.05 -39.61 1.66
N SER A 217 -7.37 -39.31 2.91
CA SER A 217 -8.40 -38.33 3.28
C SER A 217 -7.79 -36.95 3.62
N ILE A 218 -6.93 -36.43 2.75
CA ILE A 218 -6.25 -35.14 2.92
C ILE A 218 -6.71 -34.19 1.81
N THR A 219 -7.58 -33.25 2.16
CA THR A 219 -8.33 -32.37 1.26
C THR A 219 -8.32 -30.90 1.68
N GLY A 220 -7.67 -30.58 2.81
CA GLY A 220 -7.64 -29.24 3.42
C GLY A 220 -8.70 -29.04 4.50
N ARG A 221 -9.50 -30.08 4.79
CA ARG A 221 -10.59 -30.03 5.77
C ARG A 221 -10.09 -29.58 7.15
N GLY A 222 -10.81 -28.67 7.78
CA GLY A 222 -10.46 -28.14 9.10
C GLY A 222 -9.38 -27.05 9.07
N VAL A 223 -8.98 -26.59 7.89
CA VAL A 223 -8.01 -25.49 7.70
C VAL A 223 -8.69 -24.33 6.98
N VAL A 224 -8.27 -23.11 7.32
CA VAL A 224 -8.70 -21.88 6.66
C VAL A 224 -7.61 -21.38 5.71
N ILE A 225 -8.02 -20.93 4.52
CA ILE A 225 -7.17 -20.15 3.63
C ILE A 225 -7.67 -18.70 3.62
N GLY A 226 -6.82 -17.78 4.06
CA GLY A 226 -7.08 -16.35 4.04
C GLY A 226 -6.63 -15.72 2.72
N ILE A 227 -7.49 -14.98 2.05
CA ILE A 227 -7.20 -14.31 0.77
C ILE A 227 -7.28 -12.80 0.98
N ILE A 228 -6.17 -12.09 0.76
CA ILE A 228 -6.08 -10.64 0.86
C ILE A 228 -5.87 -10.07 -0.55
N ASP A 229 -6.95 -9.65 -1.22
CA ASP A 229 -6.91 -9.30 -2.64
C ASP A 229 -8.07 -8.33 -3.03
N SER A 230 -8.58 -8.46 -4.26
CA SER A 230 -9.65 -7.62 -4.83
C SER A 230 -11.07 -7.96 -4.38
N GLY A 231 -11.27 -9.09 -3.70
CA GLY A 231 -12.57 -9.60 -3.26
C GLY A 231 -12.82 -11.01 -3.75
N ILE A 232 -14.09 -11.40 -3.84
CA ILE A 232 -14.50 -12.70 -4.41
C ILE A 232 -15.93 -12.60 -4.98
N ASP A 233 -16.17 -13.26 -6.10
CA ASP A 233 -17.50 -13.61 -6.55
C ASP A 233 -18.02 -14.80 -5.74
N TYR A 234 -18.67 -14.53 -4.60
CA TYR A 234 -19.18 -15.57 -3.71
C TYR A 234 -20.38 -16.35 -4.27
N LEU A 235 -20.98 -15.89 -5.38
CA LEU A 235 -22.04 -16.63 -6.07
C LEU A 235 -21.48 -17.62 -7.10
N HIS A 236 -20.16 -17.64 -7.31
CA HIS A 236 -19.54 -18.61 -8.20
C HIS A 236 -19.70 -20.03 -7.61
N GLU A 237 -20.17 -20.97 -8.43
CA GLU A 237 -20.55 -22.33 -7.99
C GLU A 237 -19.39 -23.10 -7.37
N ASP A 238 -18.15 -22.85 -7.79
CA ASP A 238 -16.94 -23.41 -7.16
C ASP A 238 -16.71 -23.01 -5.68
N PHE A 239 -17.46 -22.04 -5.15
CA PHE A 239 -17.41 -21.65 -3.73
C PHE A 239 -18.69 -22.01 -2.94
N ILE A 240 -19.60 -22.77 -3.57
CA ILE A 240 -20.86 -23.20 -2.97
C ILE A 240 -20.81 -24.72 -2.77
N TYR A 241 -20.95 -25.18 -1.54
CA TYR A 241 -21.02 -26.61 -1.23
C TYR A 241 -22.28 -27.26 -1.84
N PRO A 242 -22.30 -28.60 -2.00
CA PRO A 242 -23.46 -29.30 -2.56
C PRO A 242 -24.77 -29.09 -1.79
N ASP A 243 -24.71 -28.75 -0.51
CA ASP A 243 -25.87 -28.40 0.34
C ASP A 243 -26.32 -26.94 0.19
N ARG A 244 -25.77 -26.21 -0.78
CA ARG A 244 -26.00 -24.77 -1.06
C ARG A 244 -25.52 -23.82 0.04
N THR A 245 -24.61 -24.27 0.91
CA THR A 245 -23.92 -23.39 1.84
C THR A 245 -22.59 -22.87 1.28
N SER A 246 -22.12 -21.75 1.80
CA SER A 246 -20.90 -21.09 1.37
C SER A 246 -19.65 -21.72 1.99
N LYS A 247 -18.61 -21.90 1.16
CA LYS A 247 -17.22 -22.16 1.57
C LYS A 247 -16.58 -20.99 2.32
N ILE A 248 -17.12 -19.79 2.15
CA ILE A 248 -16.58 -18.57 2.75
C ILE A 248 -17.16 -18.43 4.16
N ILE A 249 -16.30 -18.50 5.18
CA ILE A 249 -16.71 -18.33 6.58
C ILE A 249 -16.84 -16.86 6.97
N TYR A 250 -15.96 -16.01 6.43
CA TYR A 250 -16.00 -14.57 6.63
C TYR A 250 -15.55 -13.85 5.36
N LEU A 251 -16.27 -12.79 5.02
CA LEU A 251 -15.92 -11.85 3.97
C LEU A 251 -15.86 -10.45 4.57
N TRP A 252 -14.68 -9.83 4.57
CA TRP A 252 -14.54 -8.43 4.97
C TRP A 252 -14.36 -7.54 3.75
N ASP A 253 -15.40 -6.77 3.44
CA ASP A 253 -15.34 -5.75 2.39
C ASP A 253 -14.91 -4.41 2.99
N GLN A 254 -13.63 -4.07 2.88
CA GLN A 254 -13.10 -2.82 3.41
C GLN A 254 -13.62 -1.58 2.65
N THR A 255 -14.22 -1.77 1.47
CA THR A 255 -14.72 -0.67 0.62
C THR A 255 -16.12 -0.21 1.01
N LYS A 256 -16.89 -1.05 1.71
CA LYS A 256 -18.28 -0.76 2.09
C LYS A 256 -18.39 -0.19 3.49
N ASP A 257 -18.90 1.02 3.61
CA ASP A 257 -19.26 1.57 4.90
C ASP A 257 -20.44 0.79 5.50
N GLY A 258 -20.40 0.53 6.81
CA GLY A 258 -21.43 -0.25 7.47
C GLY A 258 -20.99 -0.81 8.82
N ASN A 259 -20.99 -2.13 8.93
CA ASN A 259 -20.74 -2.86 10.18
C ASN A 259 -19.32 -3.43 10.20
N PRO A 260 -18.30 -2.65 10.60
CA PRO A 260 -16.91 -3.12 10.59
C PRO A 260 -16.73 -4.27 11.60
N PRO A 261 -15.75 -5.16 11.37
CA PRO A 261 -15.37 -6.15 12.37
C PRO A 261 -15.03 -5.51 13.72
N LYS A 262 -15.23 -6.25 14.81
CA LYS A 262 -14.90 -5.78 16.15
C LYS A 262 -13.42 -5.37 16.24
N GLY A 263 -13.16 -4.15 16.72
CA GLY A 263 -11.82 -3.57 16.83
C GLY A 263 -11.35 -2.80 15.59
N TYR A 264 -12.18 -2.73 14.55
CA TYR A 264 -11.92 -2.03 13.30
C TYR A 264 -12.92 -0.88 13.09
N SER A 265 -12.52 0.13 12.34
CA SER A 265 -13.31 1.34 12.09
C SER A 265 -13.73 1.48 10.62
N ILE A 266 -13.46 0.47 9.78
CA ILE A 266 -13.71 0.51 8.33
C ILE A 266 -14.34 -0.78 7.81
N GLY A 267 -15.07 -0.65 6.71
CA GLY A 267 -15.60 -1.79 5.98
C GLY A 267 -16.84 -2.40 6.60
N THR A 268 -17.28 -3.51 6.01
CA THR A 268 -18.39 -4.33 6.49
C THR A 268 -17.97 -5.80 6.50
N GLU A 269 -18.20 -6.47 7.64
CA GLU A 269 -18.01 -7.91 7.79
C GLU A 269 -19.30 -8.65 7.43
N TYR A 270 -19.18 -9.69 6.63
CA TYR A 270 -20.24 -10.65 6.33
C TYR A 270 -19.83 -12.04 6.83
N THR A 271 -20.75 -12.69 7.53
CA THR A 271 -20.61 -14.07 8.03
C THR A 271 -21.04 -15.08 6.97
N ARG A 272 -20.71 -16.36 7.19
CA ARG A 272 -21.26 -17.45 6.36
C ARG A 272 -22.77 -17.41 6.28
N GLU A 273 -23.46 -17.09 7.38
CA GLU A 273 -24.91 -17.02 7.43
C GLU A 273 -25.47 -15.92 6.52
N ASP A 274 -24.82 -14.75 6.48
CA ASP A 274 -25.17 -13.67 5.57
C ASP A 274 -24.99 -14.11 4.11
N ILE A 275 -23.86 -14.76 3.81
CA ILE A 275 -23.53 -15.23 2.46
C ILE A 275 -24.48 -16.36 2.03
N ASN A 276 -24.82 -17.29 2.92
CA ASN A 276 -25.79 -18.36 2.65
C ASN A 276 -27.16 -17.79 2.28
N LYS A 277 -27.61 -16.76 3.00
CA LYS A 277 -28.86 -16.06 2.67
C LYS A 277 -28.77 -15.41 1.29
N ALA A 278 -27.66 -14.73 1.00
CA ALA A 278 -27.43 -14.12 -0.31
C ALA A 278 -27.37 -15.16 -1.45
N ILE A 279 -26.78 -16.33 -1.23
CA ILE A 279 -26.79 -17.45 -2.19
C ILE A 279 -28.21 -17.95 -2.45
N GLN A 280 -29.04 -18.10 -1.41
CA GLN A 280 -30.44 -18.53 -1.54
C GLN A 280 -31.26 -17.52 -2.35
N ASP A 281 -31.02 -16.23 -2.11
CA ASP A 281 -31.71 -15.12 -2.79
C ASP A 281 -31.09 -14.78 -4.16
N ASN A 282 -29.97 -15.43 -4.54
CA ASN A 282 -29.13 -15.09 -5.68
C ASN A 282 -28.78 -13.58 -5.72
N ASP A 283 -28.47 -13.03 -4.54
CA ASP A 283 -28.14 -11.63 -4.31
C ASP A 283 -26.62 -11.43 -4.33
N SER A 284 -26.12 -10.60 -5.25
CA SER A 284 -24.71 -10.24 -5.37
C SER A 284 -24.35 -8.95 -4.61
N SER A 285 -25.28 -8.40 -3.81
CA SER A 285 -25.14 -7.06 -3.22
C SER A 285 -24.22 -7.00 -1.99
N LEU A 286 -23.81 -8.14 -1.41
CA LEU A 286 -22.94 -8.14 -0.22
C LEU A 286 -21.53 -7.65 -0.57
N SER A 287 -20.95 -8.12 -1.67
CA SER A 287 -19.66 -7.70 -2.20
C SER A 287 -19.48 -8.23 -3.62
N THR A 288 -18.62 -7.57 -4.38
CA THR A 288 -18.34 -7.93 -5.78
C THR A 288 -16.83 -7.91 -6.00
N ASP A 289 -16.33 -8.75 -6.89
CA ASP A 289 -14.93 -8.72 -7.31
C ASP A 289 -14.84 -8.18 -8.73
N GLU A 290 -14.66 -6.86 -8.85
CA GLU A 290 -14.63 -6.20 -10.15
C GLU A 290 -13.32 -6.45 -10.93
N GLU A 291 -12.23 -6.75 -10.21
CA GLU A 291 -10.92 -7.03 -10.82
C GLU A 291 -10.80 -8.53 -11.17
N GLY A 292 -11.45 -9.41 -10.41
CA GLY A 292 -11.52 -10.86 -10.63
C GLY A 292 -10.35 -11.67 -10.07
N GLN A 293 -9.25 -11.01 -9.65
CA GLN A 293 -8.05 -11.71 -9.19
C GLN A 293 -8.32 -12.50 -7.90
N GLY A 294 -8.98 -11.91 -6.91
CA GLY A 294 -9.28 -12.58 -5.65
C GLY A 294 -10.16 -13.81 -5.83
N THR A 295 -11.13 -13.77 -6.76
CA THR A 295 -11.93 -14.94 -7.19
C THR A 295 -11.03 -16.05 -7.74
N MET A 296 -10.14 -15.71 -8.67
CA MET A 296 -9.22 -16.69 -9.29
C MET A 296 -8.27 -17.32 -8.28
N LEU A 297 -7.65 -16.52 -7.40
CA LEU A 297 -6.73 -17.02 -6.37
C LEU A 297 -7.46 -17.91 -5.35
N SER A 298 -8.67 -17.55 -4.95
CA SER A 298 -9.51 -18.37 -4.08
C SER A 298 -9.82 -19.72 -4.69
N GLY A 299 -10.10 -19.75 -6.01
CA GLY A 299 -10.34 -20.97 -6.76
C GLY A 299 -9.12 -21.87 -6.89
N ILE A 300 -7.94 -21.32 -7.18
CA ILE A 300 -6.67 -22.08 -7.22
C ILE A 300 -6.41 -22.75 -5.87
N CYS A 301 -6.59 -22.00 -4.78
CA CYS A 301 -6.41 -22.51 -3.42
C CYS A 301 -7.40 -23.63 -3.09
N ALA A 302 -8.70 -23.39 -3.23
CA ALA A 302 -9.75 -24.19 -2.60
C ALA A 302 -11.07 -24.30 -3.39
N GLY A 303 -11.09 -23.96 -4.68
CA GLY A 303 -12.29 -24.10 -5.53
C GLY A 303 -12.76 -25.56 -5.63
N LEU A 304 -14.06 -25.80 -5.57
CA LEU A 304 -14.65 -27.14 -5.59
C LEU A 304 -14.61 -27.81 -6.98
N GLY A 305 -14.45 -27.01 -8.04
CA GLY A 305 -14.59 -27.45 -9.43
C GLY A 305 -16.00 -27.96 -9.73
N ASN A 306 -17.02 -27.27 -9.22
CA ASN A 306 -18.43 -27.63 -9.43
C ASN A 306 -18.86 -27.34 -10.87
N VAL A 307 -18.30 -26.28 -11.49
CA VAL A 307 -18.55 -25.98 -12.91
C VAL A 307 -17.73 -26.91 -13.81
N ASN A 308 -16.45 -27.13 -13.48
CA ASN A 308 -15.61 -28.15 -14.12
C ASN A 308 -14.66 -28.79 -13.10
N LYS A 309 -14.76 -30.11 -12.92
CA LYS A 309 -13.98 -30.86 -11.94
C LYS A 309 -12.48 -30.86 -12.23
N GLU A 310 -12.09 -30.74 -13.49
CA GLU A 310 -10.67 -30.62 -13.88
C GLU A 310 -10.03 -29.33 -13.35
N TYR A 311 -10.83 -28.30 -13.04
CA TYR A 311 -10.35 -27.00 -12.56
C TYR A 311 -10.49 -26.82 -11.04
N ALA A 312 -10.75 -27.91 -10.31
CA ALA A 312 -10.80 -27.88 -8.85
C ALA A 312 -9.44 -27.46 -8.26
N GLY A 313 -9.50 -26.65 -7.21
CA GLY A 313 -8.33 -26.14 -6.49
C GLY A 313 -7.54 -27.22 -5.76
N ILE A 314 -6.46 -26.81 -5.10
CA ILE A 314 -5.55 -27.74 -4.41
C ILE A 314 -6.18 -28.34 -3.15
N ALA A 315 -6.80 -27.52 -2.30
CA ALA A 315 -7.38 -27.89 -1.01
C ALA A 315 -8.90 -27.70 -1.03
N GLU A 316 -9.60 -28.60 -1.74
CA GLU A 316 -11.05 -28.51 -2.01
C GLU A 316 -11.94 -28.44 -0.76
N ASP A 317 -11.52 -28.96 0.40
CA ASP A 317 -12.31 -28.91 1.65
C ASP A 317 -11.81 -27.83 2.61
N ALA A 318 -10.82 -27.02 2.23
CA ALA A 318 -10.43 -25.86 3.02
C ALA A 318 -11.50 -24.76 2.95
N GLU A 319 -11.69 -24.06 4.06
CA GLU A 319 -12.63 -22.94 4.19
C GLU A 319 -11.94 -21.62 3.86
N LEU A 320 -12.69 -20.60 3.45
CA LEU A 320 -12.12 -19.31 3.04
C LEU A 320 -12.45 -18.17 4.00
N ILE A 321 -11.45 -17.35 4.32
CA ILE A 321 -11.66 -15.98 4.79
C ILE A 321 -11.18 -15.05 3.69
N VAL A 322 -12.05 -14.17 3.18
CA VAL A 322 -11.70 -13.28 2.06
C VAL A 322 -11.76 -11.83 2.50
N ILE A 323 -10.75 -11.06 2.11
CA ILE A 323 -10.67 -9.62 2.38
C ILE A 323 -10.64 -8.89 1.03
N LYS A 324 -11.67 -8.08 0.76
CA LYS A 324 -11.65 -7.11 -0.35
C LYS A 324 -10.96 -5.85 0.16
N MET A 325 -9.74 -5.60 -0.34
CA MET A 325 -8.92 -4.49 0.12
C MET A 325 -9.47 -3.14 -0.33
N LYS A 326 -9.48 -2.15 0.58
CA LYS A 326 -9.81 -0.76 0.24
C LYS A 326 -8.66 -0.09 -0.51
N LYS A 327 -8.99 0.61 -1.59
CA LYS A 327 -8.06 1.52 -2.26
C LYS A 327 -8.08 2.89 -1.57
N ILE A 328 -6.91 3.49 -1.36
CA ILE A 328 -6.78 4.89 -0.92
C ILE A 328 -6.17 5.66 -2.09
N ASN A 329 -6.81 6.76 -2.48
CA ASN A 329 -6.46 7.55 -3.66
C ASN A 329 -6.32 6.69 -4.94
N GLY A 330 -7.18 5.68 -5.09
CA GLY A 330 -7.17 4.76 -6.23
C GLY A 330 -6.17 3.61 -6.15
N PHE A 331 -5.37 3.48 -5.07
CA PHE A 331 -4.35 2.45 -4.95
C PHE A 331 -4.57 1.48 -3.78
N TYR A 332 -4.32 0.20 -4.01
CA TYR A 332 -4.07 -0.75 -2.92
C TYR A 332 -2.82 -0.32 -2.15
N ASN A 333 -2.79 -0.61 -0.85
CA ASN A 333 -1.74 -0.07 0.03
C ASN A 333 -1.38 -1.01 1.18
N ASN A 334 -0.19 -0.80 1.74
CA ASN A 334 0.35 -1.63 2.83
C ASN A 334 -0.47 -1.56 4.12
N ALA A 335 -1.19 -0.46 4.39
CA ALA A 335 -2.02 -0.34 5.58
C ALA A 335 -3.14 -1.39 5.58
N MET A 336 -3.85 -1.49 4.46
CA MET A 336 -4.97 -2.42 4.29
C MET A 336 -4.54 -3.89 4.28
N SER A 337 -3.38 -4.22 3.70
CA SER A 337 -2.87 -5.60 3.72
C SER A 337 -2.39 -6.02 5.12
N TYR A 338 -1.81 -5.08 5.87
CA TYR A 338 -1.35 -5.32 7.24
C TYR A 338 -2.53 -5.65 8.18
N ILE A 339 -3.54 -4.77 8.24
CA ILE A 339 -4.73 -5.01 9.07
C ILE A 339 -5.56 -6.21 8.62
N ALA A 340 -5.61 -6.51 7.32
CA ALA A 340 -6.22 -7.74 6.80
C ALA A 340 -5.54 -9.01 7.34
N THR A 341 -4.22 -9.02 7.44
CA THR A 341 -3.46 -10.14 8.02
C THR A 341 -3.75 -10.31 9.50
N GLN A 342 -3.82 -9.22 10.27
CA GLN A 342 -4.20 -9.25 11.69
C GLN A 342 -5.61 -9.79 11.89
N TYR A 343 -6.56 -9.37 11.04
CA TYR A 343 -7.94 -9.82 11.08
C TYR A 343 -8.05 -11.33 10.86
N ILE A 344 -7.41 -11.87 9.82
CA ILE A 344 -7.45 -13.32 9.54
C ILE A 344 -6.84 -14.10 10.71
N TYR A 345 -5.72 -13.62 11.27
CA TYR A 345 -5.10 -14.23 12.44
C TYR A 345 -6.03 -14.28 13.67
N GLN A 346 -6.74 -13.19 13.94
CA GLN A 346 -7.70 -13.11 15.05
C GLN A 346 -8.89 -14.06 14.81
N LYS A 347 -9.49 -14.03 13.61
CA LYS A 347 -10.61 -14.92 13.26
C LYS A 347 -10.24 -16.40 13.32
N ALA A 348 -9.08 -16.77 12.79
CA ALA A 348 -8.58 -18.15 12.86
C ALA A 348 -8.49 -18.66 14.31
N LYS A 349 -8.07 -17.79 15.24
CA LYS A 349 -8.04 -18.12 16.68
C LYS A 349 -9.43 -18.22 17.30
N GLU A 350 -10.34 -17.32 16.94
CA GLU A 350 -11.72 -17.32 17.44
C GLU A 350 -12.44 -18.62 17.08
N ILE A 351 -12.30 -19.05 15.82
CA ILE A 351 -12.89 -20.31 15.30
C ILE A 351 -12.02 -21.54 15.59
N LYS A 352 -10.84 -21.37 16.19
CA LYS A 352 -9.88 -22.43 16.56
C LYS A 352 -9.45 -23.31 15.39
N MET A 353 -9.20 -22.72 14.23
CA MET A 353 -8.70 -23.42 13.05
C MET A 353 -7.29 -22.94 12.70
N PRO A 354 -6.39 -23.82 12.22
CA PRO A 354 -5.18 -23.38 11.54
C PRO A 354 -5.53 -22.56 10.30
N ALA A 355 -4.64 -21.64 9.95
CA ALA A 355 -4.82 -20.79 8.79
C ALA A 355 -3.52 -20.56 8.01
N VAL A 356 -3.67 -20.48 6.69
CA VAL A 356 -2.63 -20.03 5.77
C VAL A 356 -3.13 -18.81 5.00
N VAL A 357 -2.34 -17.73 4.99
CA VAL A 357 -2.70 -16.46 4.34
C VAL A 357 -1.96 -16.36 3.01
N ASN A 358 -2.71 -16.15 1.93
CA ASN A 358 -2.18 -15.73 0.64
C ASN A 358 -2.08 -14.20 0.59
N LEU A 359 -0.85 -13.69 0.57
CA LEU A 359 -0.55 -12.27 0.43
C LEU A 359 -0.05 -12.00 -0.99
N SER A 360 -1.00 -11.65 -1.86
CA SER A 360 -0.87 -11.58 -3.33
C SER A 360 -0.60 -10.17 -3.87
N VAL A 361 -0.22 -9.26 -2.98
CA VAL A 361 0.16 -7.89 -3.31
C VAL A 361 1.61 -7.61 -2.95
N GLY A 362 2.26 -6.68 -3.65
CA GLY A 362 3.59 -6.26 -3.25
C GLY A 362 4.09 -4.95 -3.85
N SER A 363 5.20 -4.46 -3.30
CA SER A 363 5.85 -3.21 -3.69
C SER A 363 7.37 -3.34 -3.71
N THR A 364 8.04 -2.70 -4.66
CA THR A 364 9.50 -2.46 -4.62
C THR A 364 9.85 -1.43 -3.55
N GLN A 365 8.86 -0.73 -3.01
CA GLN A 365 9.02 0.16 -1.88
C GLN A 365 8.96 -0.63 -0.57
N LEU A 366 9.71 -0.21 0.45
CA LEU A 366 9.88 -0.92 1.73
C LEU A 366 10.71 -2.22 1.64
N VAL A 367 11.53 -2.37 0.60
CA VAL A 367 12.48 -3.49 0.50
C VAL A 367 13.73 -3.31 1.39
N GLY A 368 13.86 -2.14 2.03
CA GLY A 368 14.88 -1.74 3.01
C GLY A 368 15.26 -2.84 4.02
N ARG A 369 16.49 -2.80 4.55
CA ARG A 369 17.15 -3.87 5.34
C ARG A 369 16.50 -4.31 6.64
N SER A 370 15.23 -3.96 6.85
CA SER A 370 14.18 -4.66 7.59
C SER A 370 13.12 -3.65 8.05
N SER A 371 12.45 -2.92 7.15
CA SER A 371 11.21 -2.23 7.56
C SER A 371 10.23 -3.30 8.06
N ARG A 372 10.09 -3.42 9.37
CA ARG A 372 9.33 -4.49 10.00
C ARG A 372 8.60 -3.90 11.19
N ILE A 373 7.28 -3.80 11.09
CA ILE A 373 6.41 -3.88 12.27
C ILE A 373 6.53 -5.27 12.94
N ILE A 374 7.33 -6.20 12.38
CA ILE A 374 7.56 -7.56 12.85
C ILE A 374 8.32 -7.62 14.19
N LYS A 375 7.56 -7.39 15.25
CA LYS A 375 7.51 -8.25 16.44
C LYS A 375 6.14 -8.93 16.48
N GLU A 376 5.61 -9.35 15.34
CA GLU A 376 4.25 -9.84 15.32
C GLU A 376 4.21 -11.31 15.73
N LYS A 377 3.60 -11.52 16.90
CA LYS A 377 3.26 -12.82 17.48
C LYS A 377 2.69 -13.82 16.47
N LEU A 378 2.04 -13.35 15.40
CA LEU A 378 1.44 -14.21 14.38
C LEU A 378 2.45 -15.06 13.60
N TYR A 379 3.64 -14.53 13.26
CA TYR A 379 4.64 -15.30 12.48
C TYR A 379 5.30 -16.43 13.28
N PHE A 380 5.09 -16.44 14.60
CA PHE A 380 5.57 -17.47 15.53
C PHE A 380 4.40 -18.22 16.19
N SER A 381 3.20 -18.15 15.61
CA SER A 381 2.03 -18.86 16.12
C SER A 381 1.89 -20.23 15.47
N GLN A 382 1.63 -21.24 16.29
CA GLN A 382 1.33 -22.59 15.81
C GLN A 382 0.08 -22.58 14.92
N GLY A 383 0.15 -23.30 13.81
CA GLY A 383 -0.95 -23.44 12.85
C GLY A 383 -1.23 -22.20 12.01
N PHE A 384 -0.38 -21.16 12.07
CA PHE A 384 -0.55 -19.95 11.28
C PHE A 384 0.64 -19.74 10.34
N THR A 385 0.38 -19.53 9.04
CA THR A 385 1.42 -19.32 8.03
C THR A 385 1.04 -18.20 7.08
N VAL A 386 2.00 -17.34 6.74
CA VAL A 386 1.84 -16.34 5.69
C VAL A 386 2.68 -16.77 4.49
N VAL A 387 2.06 -16.75 3.31
CA VAL A 387 2.70 -17.01 2.02
C VAL A 387 2.60 -15.73 1.20
N ALA A 388 3.74 -15.15 0.86
CA ALA A 388 3.83 -13.95 0.05
C ALA A 388 4.31 -14.26 -1.36
N ALA A 389 3.70 -13.61 -2.34
CA ALA A 389 4.19 -13.60 -3.70
C ALA A 389 5.53 -12.84 -3.80
N ALA A 390 6.49 -13.35 -4.58
CA ALA A 390 7.83 -12.75 -4.69
C ALA A 390 7.83 -11.37 -5.35
N GLY A 391 6.85 -11.08 -6.22
CA GLY A 391 6.84 -9.89 -7.06
C GLY A 391 7.01 -10.23 -8.54
N ASN A 392 6.64 -9.29 -9.41
CA ASN A 392 6.64 -9.47 -10.86
C ASN A 392 7.65 -8.52 -11.55
N GLU A 393 8.78 -8.23 -10.89
CA GLU A 393 9.74 -7.20 -11.32
C GLU A 393 11.07 -7.76 -11.86
N GLY A 394 11.19 -9.10 -12.00
CA GLY A 394 12.46 -9.76 -12.34
C GLY A 394 13.05 -9.40 -13.72
N ASN A 395 12.24 -8.86 -14.64
CA ASN A 395 12.68 -8.39 -15.96
C ASN A 395 12.13 -7.01 -16.31
N THR A 396 11.68 -6.24 -15.33
CA THR A 396 11.00 -4.95 -15.59
C THR A 396 11.95 -3.77 -15.61
N GLN A 397 13.25 -3.97 -15.33
CA GLN A 397 14.27 -2.91 -15.34
C GLN A 397 13.95 -1.77 -14.35
N THR A 398 13.26 -2.07 -13.25
CA THR A 398 12.87 -1.13 -12.18
C THR A 398 13.80 -1.16 -10.98
N HIS A 399 14.92 -1.89 -11.07
CA HIS A 399 16.00 -1.90 -10.08
C HIS A 399 17.36 -1.76 -10.77
N ALA A 400 18.27 -1.05 -10.11
CA ALA A 400 19.70 -1.06 -10.37
C ALA A 400 20.46 -1.04 -9.04
N SER A 401 21.69 -1.53 -9.05
CA SER A 401 22.57 -1.55 -7.89
C SER A 401 23.97 -1.12 -8.30
N GLY A 402 24.80 -0.74 -7.32
CA GLY A 402 26.18 -0.34 -7.59
C GLY A 402 26.99 -0.22 -6.30
N LYS A 403 28.23 0.21 -6.46
CA LYS A 403 29.17 0.34 -5.34
C LYS A 403 30.11 1.54 -5.53
N LEU A 404 30.21 2.37 -4.50
CA LEU A 404 31.25 3.40 -4.38
C LEU A 404 32.48 2.86 -3.65
N GLU A 405 33.68 3.14 -4.11
CA GLU A 405 34.91 2.53 -3.55
C GLU A 405 35.50 3.35 -2.39
N PHE A 406 35.30 4.67 -2.37
CA PHE A 406 35.87 5.54 -1.34
C PHE A 406 35.08 6.84 -1.18
N ARG A 407 35.41 7.60 -0.13
CA ARG A 407 34.81 8.93 0.11
C ARG A 407 35.15 9.90 -1.02
N GLY A 408 34.12 10.52 -1.59
CA GLY A 408 34.21 11.44 -2.72
C GLY A 408 34.12 10.74 -4.08
N ASP A 409 34.07 9.41 -4.11
CA ASP A 409 33.74 8.66 -5.32
C ASP A 409 32.32 8.99 -5.79
N VAL A 410 32.10 8.91 -7.10
CA VAL A 410 30.84 9.32 -7.74
C VAL A 410 30.37 8.27 -8.72
N ASP A 411 29.10 7.86 -8.58
CA ASP A 411 28.42 7.01 -9.54
C ASP A 411 27.26 7.76 -10.21
N TYR A 412 26.97 7.40 -11.47
CA TYR A 412 25.94 7.98 -12.29
C TYR A 412 24.99 6.89 -12.81
N ILE A 413 23.73 6.96 -12.36
CA ILE A 413 22.70 6.00 -12.71
C ILE A 413 21.71 6.66 -13.67
N ASP A 414 21.59 6.11 -14.87
CA ASP A 414 20.73 6.66 -15.93
C ASP A 414 19.36 5.98 -15.98
N ILE A 415 18.32 6.81 -15.88
CA ILE A 415 16.90 6.45 -15.99
C ILE A 415 16.38 7.00 -17.31
N GLN A 416 15.92 6.12 -18.20
CA GLN A 416 15.26 6.51 -19.43
C GLN A 416 13.76 6.66 -19.19
N LEU A 417 13.20 7.80 -19.56
CA LEU A 417 11.76 8.04 -19.69
C LEU A 417 11.42 8.14 -21.18
N SER A 418 10.54 7.27 -21.69
CA SER A 418 10.08 7.34 -23.09
C SER A 418 8.91 8.31 -23.25
N GLU A 419 8.16 8.53 -22.18
CA GLU A 419 7.04 9.45 -22.06
C GLU A 419 7.20 10.31 -20.79
N ASP A 420 6.48 11.43 -20.71
CA ASP A 420 6.49 12.30 -19.53
C ASP A 420 5.79 11.60 -18.36
N GLU A 421 6.41 11.53 -17.18
CA GLU A 421 5.79 11.03 -15.96
C GLU A 421 5.20 12.18 -15.13
N ASP A 422 3.91 12.10 -14.80
CA ASP A 422 3.25 13.14 -13.99
C ASP A 422 3.80 13.16 -12.56
N GLN A 423 4.12 11.97 -12.03
CA GLN A 423 4.83 11.78 -10.78
C GLN A 423 5.77 10.58 -10.90
N LEU A 424 7.06 10.77 -10.60
CA LEU A 424 8.05 9.70 -10.52
C LEU A 424 8.72 9.71 -9.15
N GLN A 425 8.60 8.61 -8.41
CA GLN A 425 9.30 8.42 -7.15
C GLN A 425 10.45 7.43 -7.33
N ILE A 426 11.63 7.79 -6.89
CA ILE A 426 12.83 6.94 -6.94
C ILE A 426 13.32 6.73 -5.51
N GLN A 427 13.55 5.48 -5.12
CA GLN A 427 14.04 5.13 -3.78
C GLN A 427 15.47 4.64 -3.88
N ILE A 428 16.36 5.18 -3.05
CA ILE A 428 17.74 4.75 -2.91
C ILE A 428 17.92 4.21 -1.50
N LEU A 429 18.54 3.05 -1.38
CA LEU A 429 18.87 2.39 -0.12
C LEU A 429 20.38 2.17 -0.12
N VAL A 430 21.04 2.63 0.94
CA VAL A 430 22.49 2.55 1.09
C VAL A 430 22.81 1.61 2.24
N ASP A 431 23.80 0.74 2.05
CA ASP A 431 24.26 -0.17 3.08
C ASP A 431 24.75 0.58 4.31
N LYS A 432 24.38 0.11 5.52
CA LYS A 432 24.94 0.67 6.74
C LYS A 432 26.41 0.25 6.90
N PRO A 433 27.29 1.11 7.44
CA PRO A 433 27.04 2.48 7.92
C PRO A 433 27.30 3.56 6.85
N ASP A 434 27.37 3.19 5.57
CA ASP A 434 27.69 4.09 4.47
C ASP A 434 26.69 5.26 4.35
N LYS A 435 27.17 6.37 3.78
CA LYS A 435 26.38 7.57 3.49
C LYS A 435 26.72 8.11 2.12
N MET A 436 25.69 8.49 1.37
CA MET A 436 25.84 9.02 0.02
C MET A 436 24.97 10.26 -0.20
N SER A 437 25.57 11.38 -0.63
CA SER A 437 24.79 12.51 -1.13
C SER A 437 24.19 12.17 -2.49
N VAL A 438 23.03 12.74 -2.79
CA VAL A 438 22.28 12.52 -4.02
C VAL A 438 22.07 13.83 -4.77
N GLY A 439 22.35 13.81 -6.07
CA GLY A 439 22.00 14.86 -7.02
C GLY A 439 21.25 14.30 -8.23
N ILE A 440 20.58 15.18 -8.95
CA ILE A 440 19.82 14.85 -10.16
C ILE A 440 20.32 15.73 -11.29
N ILE A 441 20.50 15.15 -12.47
CA ILE A 441 20.82 15.84 -13.72
C ILE A 441 19.69 15.56 -14.70
N THR A 442 19.10 16.63 -15.26
CA THR A 442 17.97 16.54 -16.20
C THR A 442 18.43 16.16 -17.61
N PRO A 443 17.51 15.78 -18.52
CA PRO A 443 17.84 15.55 -19.93
C PRO A 443 18.51 16.74 -20.63
N THR A 444 18.18 17.99 -20.26
CA THR A 444 18.87 19.18 -20.80
C THR A 444 20.14 19.56 -20.04
N GLY A 445 20.47 18.85 -18.96
CA GLY A 445 21.70 19.04 -18.18
C GLY A 445 21.60 19.99 -16.99
N GLU A 446 20.39 20.44 -16.61
CA GLU A 446 20.19 21.16 -15.34
C GLU A 446 20.53 20.25 -14.16
N ARG A 447 20.97 20.83 -13.04
CA ARG A 447 21.40 20.08 -11.87
C ARG A 447 20.64 20.49 -10.62
N SER A 448 20.23 19.50 -9.83
CA SER A 448 19.65 19.78 -8.52
C SER A 448 20.71 20.33 -7.56
N LYS A 449 20.24 20.92 -6.46
CA LYS A 449 21.09 21.09 -5.28
C LYS A 449 21.46 19.71 -4.72
N VAL A 450 22.61 19.65 -4.05
CA VAL A 450 23.09 18.47 -3.31
C VAL A 450 23.29 18.90 -1.85
N LEU A 451 22.77 18.09 -0.92
CA LEU A 451 22.94 18.29 0.51
C LEU A 451 23.73 17.14 1.12
N GLN A 452 24.38 17.42 2.25
CA GLN A 452 24.97 16.38 3.07
C GLN A 452 23.88 15.57 3.80
N VAL A 453 24.13 14.28 3.98
CA VAL A 453 23.22 13.36 4.65
C VAL A 453 23.14 13.68 6.14
N THR A 454 21.98 14.16 6.58
CA THR A 454 21.67 14.45 7.99
C THR A 454 20.29 13.90 8.38
N ASN A 455 19.94 14.04 9.66
CA ASN A 455 18.72 13.46 10.21
C ASN A 455 17.45 14.12 9.67
N PHE A 456 16.73 13.40 8.80
CA PHE A 456 15.47 13.83 8.20
C PHE A 456 15.59 15.25 7.65
N ASN A 457 16.31 15.37 6.52
CA ASN A 457 16.54 16.62 5.84
C ASN A 457 16.16 16.49 4.36
N ASP A 458 15.76 17.58 3.74
CA ASP A 458 15.27 17.58 2.37
C ASP A 458 15.74 18.80 1.58
N VAL A 459 15.73 18.66 0.26
CA VAL A 459 15.98 19.76 -0.66
C VAL A 459 15.02 19.70 -1.83
N SER A 460 14.48 20.85 -2.19
CA SER A 460 13.55 21.00 -3.29
C SER A 460 13.93 22.16 -4.20
N GLY A 461 13.37 22.12 -5.41
CA GLY A 461 13.53 23.14 -6.43
C GLY A 461 12.73 22.80 -7.68
N VAL A 462 12.94 23.61 -8.71
CA VAL A 462 12.36 23.44 -10.04
C VAL A 462 13.51 23.38 -11.04
N PHE A 463 13.41 22.49 -12.02
CA PHE A 463 14.21 22.53 -13.24
C PHE A 463 13.48 23.42 -14.24
N ASP A 464 14.06 24.59 -14.54
CA ASP A 464 13.36 25.67 -15.23
C ASP A 464 13.08 25.33 -16.70
N LEU A 465 13.97 24.56 -17.36
CA LEU A 465 13.84 24.19 -18.77
C LEU A 465 12.78 23.10 -18.97
N GLU A 466 12.76 22.08 -18.11
CA GLU A 466 11.77 21.00 -18.17
C GLU A 466 10.44 21.34 -17.46
N ALA A 467 10.42 22.39 -16.65
CA ALA A 467 9.34 22.73 -15.72
C ALA A 467 8.98 21.54 -14.81
N THR A 468 10.00 20.85 -14.31
CA THR A 468 9.87 19.68 -13.42
C THR A 468 10.21 20.08 -11.99
N ASP A 469 9.27 19.86 -11.05
CA ASP A 469 9.56 20.04 -9.62
C ASP A 469 10.32 18.81 -9.10
N TYR A 470 11.31 19.02 -8.23
CA TYR A 470 11.99 17.94 -7.51
C TYR A 470 11.96 18.13 -5.99
N LEU A 471 11.92 17.01 -5.29
CA LEU A 471 12.11 16.91 -3.84
C LEU A 471 12.99 15.70 -3.54
N ILE A 472 14.14 15.92 -2.91
CA ILE A 472 15.04 14.87 -2.42
C ILE A 472 14.94 14.86 -0.90
N THR A 473 14.50 13.75 -0.33
CA THR A 473 14.35 13.56 1.12
C THR A 473 15.30 12.49 1.62
N TYR A 474 16.18 12.85 2.56
CA TYR A 474 17.08 11.92 3.25
C TYR A 474 16.44 11.45 4.55
N ILE A 475 16.39 10.13 4.74
CA ILE A 475 15.93 9.47 5.96
C ILE A 475 17.14 8.71 6.52
N TYR A 476 17.81 9.29 7.53
CA TYR A 476 18.98 8.69 8.16
C TYR A 476 19.12 9.10 9.63
N PRO A 477 19.31 8.16 10.57
CA PRO A 477 19.10 6.73 10.40
C PRO A 477 17.61 6.44 10.17
N THR A 478 17.29 5.49 9.30
CA THR A 478 15.95 4.88 9.26
C THR A 478 15.62 4.26 10.62
N SER A 479 14.36 4.33 11.03
CA SER A 479 13.89 3.95 12.38
C SER A 479 14.11 2.49 12.75
N TYR A 480 14.24 1.59 11.76
CA TYR A 480 14.47 0.17 12.00
C TYR A 480 15.92 -0.25 11.77
N SER A 481 16.39 -0.21 10.52
CA SER A 481 17.70 -0.80 10.18
C SER A 481 18.87 0.14 10.47
N GLY A 482 18.59 1.43 10.71
CA GLY A 482 19.59 2.47 10.90
C GLY A 482 20.29 2.90 9.60
N GLN A 483 19.92 2.30 8.46
CA GLN A 483 20.51 2.59 7.16
C GLN A 483 20.04 3.95 6.63
N GLN A 484 20.74 4.48 5.61
CA GLN A 484 20.24 5.61 4.84
C GLN A 484 19.20 5.13 3.81
N GLU A 485 18.06 5.81 3.79
CA GLU A 485 17.11 5.80 2.69
C GLU A 485 17.04 7.21 2.09
N THR A 486 16.97 7.31 0.77
CA THR A 486 16.75 8.59 0.08
C THR A 486 15.59 8.44 -0.90
N ILE A 487 14.64 9.36 -0.84
CA ILE A 487 13.47 9.36 -1.71
C ILE A 487 13.53 10.61 -2.58
N ILE A 488 13.56 10.40 -3.88
CA ILE A 488 13.44 11.46 -4.88
C ILE A 488 12.01 11.45 -5.39
N ASN A 489 11.33 12.58 -5.35
CA ASN A 489 10.04 12.77 -6.01
C ASN A 489 10.21 13.81 -7.11
N LEU A 490 9.89 13.43 -8.35
CA LEU A 490 9.79 14.32 -9.48
C LEU A 490 8.32 14.50 -9.84
N LYS A 491 7.91 15.74 -10.13
CA LYS A 491 6.57 16.06 -10.63
C LYS A 491 6.69 16.67 -12.02
N ASN A 492 5.92 16.16 -12.97
CA ASN A 492 6.02 16.47 -14.39
C ASN A 492 7.43 16.17 -14.94
N ALA A 493 7.97 14.98 -14.66
CA ALA A 493 9.27 14.56 -15.18
C ALA A 493 9.18 14.32 -16.68
N ARG A 494 9.91 15.12 -17.47
CA ARG A 494 9.85 15.06 -18.94
C ARG A 494 10.55 13.82 -19.50
N LYS A 495 10.09 13.35 -20.66
CA LYS A 495 10.76 12.30 -21.42
C LYS A 495 12.23 12.66 -21.69
N GLY A 496 13.09 11.66 -21.68
CA GLY A 496 14.54 11.81 -21.84
C GLY A 496 15.32 10.96 -20.85
N THR A 497 16.64 11.09 -20.88
CA THR A 497 17.53 10.40 -19.95
C THR A 497 17.79 11.30 -18.74
N TRP A 498 17.28 10.88 -17.59
CA TRP A 498 17.56 11.50 -16.29
C TRP A 498 18.73 10.77 -15.65
N ARG A 499 19.63 11.51 -15.02
CA ARG A 499 20.82 10.93 -14.37
C ARG A 499 20.81 11.23 -12.88
N ILE A 500 20.89 10.17 -12.07
CA ILE A 500 21.04 10.26 -10.62
C ILE A 500 22.53 10.17 -10.31
N MET A 501 23.04 11.15 -9.57
CA MET A 501 24.43 11.23 -9.15
C MET A 501 24.52 10.87 -7.66
N LEU A 502 25.27 9.82 -7.33
CA LEU A 502 25.57 9.42 -5.95
C LEU A 502 27.01 9.80 -5.61
N ILE A 503 27.22 10.44 -4.46
CA ILE A 503 28.55 10.88 -4.00
C ILE A 503 28.84 10.29 -2.63
N GLY A 504 29.94 9.56 -2.48
CA GLY A 504 30.31 8.92 -1.22
C GLY A 504 30.69 9.93 -0.14
N GLU A 505 29.90 10.04 0.93
CA GLU A 505 30.26 10.87 2.09
C GLU A 505 31.06 10.09 3.13
N TYR A 506 30.63 8.85 3.35
CA TYR A 506 31.26 7.89 4.24
C TYR A 506 31.09 6.51 3.62
N VAL A 507 32.19 5.85 3.29
CA VAL A 507 32.19 4.60 2.52
C VAL A 507 32.98 3.53 3.28
N ILE A 508 32.33 2.39 3.52
CA ILE A 508 32.86 1.15 4.08
C ILE A 508 32.58 0.00 3.11
N SER A 509 31.30 -0.28 2.83
CA SER A 509 30.90 -1.30 1.86
C SER A 509 30.73 -0.71 0.47
N GLY A 510 30.28 0.54 0.39
CA GLY A 510 29.97 1.25 -0.84
C GLY A 510 28.67 0.86 -1.51
N VAL A 511 27.98 -0.18 -1.04
CA VAL A 511 26.86 -0.79 -1.76
C VAL A 511 25.61 0.07 -1.66
N TYR A 512 24.94 0.26 -2.79
CA TYR A 512 23.63 0.89 -2.84
C TYR A 512 22.70 0.13 -3.80
N HIS A 513 21.40 0.31 -3.55
CA HIS A 513 20.32 -0.15 -4.40
C HIS A 513 19.41 1.02 -4.73
N ILE A 514 18.93 1.10 -5.98
CA ILE A 514 18.03 2.13 -6.45
C ILE A 514 16.83 1.50 -7.17
N TYR A 515 15.64 1.94 -6.80
CA TYR A 515 14.38 1.36 -7.24
C TYR A 515 13.48 2.43 -7.84
N LEU A 516 12.88 2.10 -8.97
CA LEU A 516 11.63 2.69 -9.43
C LEU A 516 10.45 1.96 -8.75
N PRO A 517 9.24 2.54 -8.73
CA PRO A 517 8.04 1.83 -8.33
C PRO A 517 7.82 0.62 -9.25
N ASN A 518 7.01 -0.35 -8.81
CA ASN A 518 6.62 -1.48 -9.65
C ASN A 518 6.19 -1.01 -11.04
N ARG A 519 6.53 -1.79 -12.07
CA ARG A 519 6.26 -1.47 -13.48
C ARG A 519 4.82 -1.04 -13.75
N VAL A 520 3.83 -1.60 -13.05
CA VAL A 520 2.41 -1.27 -13.20
C VAL A 520 2.07 0.19 -12.87
N PHE A 521 2.91 0.87 -12.09
CA PHE A 521 2.72 2.28 -11.72
C PHE A 521 3.48 3.26 -12.61
N LEU A 522 4.18 2.77 -13.63
CA LEU A 522 5.03 3.55 -14.51
C LEU A 522 4.47 3.57 -15.93
N LYS A 523 4.71 4.67 -16.65
CA LYS A 523 4.42 4.71 -18.08
C LYS A 523 5.35 3.77 -18.86
N PRO A 524 4.93 3.28 -20.04
CA PRO A 524 5.77 2.42 -20.87
C PRO A 524 7.13 3.07 -21.16
N GLY A 525 8.19 2.28 -20.99
CA GLY A 525 9.56 2.72 -21.31
C GLY A 525 10.25 3.55 -20.24
N THR A 526 9.64 3.82 -19.07
CA THR A 526 10.35 4.36 -17.88
C THR A 526 11.17 3.25 -17.24
N ARG A 527 12.51 3.30 -17.28
CA ARG A 527 13.38 2.20 -16.82
C ARG A 527 14.80 2.66 -16.48
N PHE A 528 15.53 1.86 -15.72
CA PHE A 528 16.99 1.96 -15.71
C PHE A 528 17.58 1.48 -17.05
N THR A 529 18.63 2.16 -17.48
CA THR A 529 19.37 1.80 -18.71
C THR A 529 20.32 0.63 -18.46
N ASP A 530 20.92 0.56 -17.27
CA ASP A 530 21.72 -0.56 -16.77
C ASP A 530 21.06 -1.17 -15.52
N PRO A 531 20.06 -2.05 -15.71
CA PRO A 531 19.31 -2.64 -14.60
C PRO A 531 20.03 -3.85 -14.00
N ASP A 532 19.82 -4.05 -12.70
CA ASP A 532 20.18 -5.30 -12.02
C ASP A 532 18.91 -6.17 -11.86
N PRO A 533 18.85 -7.37 -12.48
CA PRO A 533 17.68 -8.25 -12.40
C PRO A 533 17.53 -8.95 -11.04
N LEU A 534 18.55 -8.91 -10.18
CA LEU A 534 18.52 -9.43 -8.81
C LEU A 534 17.95 -8.37 -7.84
N TYR A 535 17.73 -8.76 -6.57
CA TYR A 535 17.20 -7.87 -5.53
C TYR A 535 15.82 -7.28 -5.83
N THR A 536 15.01 -8.00 -6.61
CA THR A 536 13.68 -7.55 -7.07
C THR A 536 12.54 -8.15 -6.23
N ILE A 537 12.84 -8.88 -5.15
CA ILE A 537 11.81 -9.40 -4.22
C ILE A 537 11.06 -8.23 -3.59
N ASN A 538 9.76 -8.18 -3.84
CA ASN A 538 8.89 -7.13 -3.32
C ASN A 538 8.70 -7.26 -1.80
N TYR A 539 8.44 -6.14 -1.14
CA TYR A 539 7.70 -6.12 0.12
C TYR A 539 6.30 -6.71 -0.09
N PRO A 540 5.76 -7.49 0.86
CA PRO A 540 6.42 -7.97 2.09
C PRO A 540 7.19 -9.28 1.88
N GLY A 541 7.25 -9.84 0.66
CA GLY A 541 7.99 -11.04 0.27
C GLY A 541 9.46 -11.10 0.72
N ASN A 542 10.07 -9.98 1.09
CA ASN A 542 11.42 -9.89 1.63
C ASN A 542 11.53 -10.30 3.13
N TYR A 543 10.43 -10.63 3.80
CA TYR A 543 10.44 -11.02 5.21
C TYR A 543 10.97 -12.46 5.45
N TYR A 544 11.72 -12.62 6.54
CA TYR A 544 12.35 -13.89 6.92
C TYR A 544 11.35 -14.89 7.52
N ASP A 545 10.33 -14.41 8.23
CA ASP A 545 9.46 -15.25 9.06
C ASP A 545 8.17 -15.72 8.33
N GLN A 546 8.20 -15.70 7.00
CA GLN A 546 7.12 -16.15 6.13
C GLN A 546 7.68 -16.97 4.95
N ILE A 547 6.82 -17.53 4.12
CA ILE A 547 7.21 -18.24 2.90
C ILE A 547 7.02 -17.31 1.70
N THR A 548 8.04 -17.18 0.86
CA THR A 548 8.03 -16.36 -0.35
C THR A 548 8.10 -17.25 -1.58
N VAL A 549 7.21 -17.02 -2.55
CA VAL A 549 7.04 -17.92 -3.70
C VAL A 549 7.19 -17.17 -5.02
N GLY A 550 8.10 -17.65 -5.87
CA GLY A 550 8.24 -17.20 -7.25
C GLY A 550 7.39 -18.01 -8.24
N ALA A 551 7.26 -17.54 -9.48
CA ALA A 551 6.43 -18.17 -10.49
C ALA A 551 7.24 -19.02 -11.46
N TYR A 552 6.75 -20.24 -11.69
CA TYR A 552 7.28 -21.21 -12.63
C TYR A 552 6.31 -21.42 -13.79
N ASP A 553 6.85 -21.52 -14.99
CA ASP A 553 6.12 -21.89 -16.20
C ASP A 553 6.24 -23.40 -16.41
N THR A 554 5.16 -24.13 -16.16
CA THR A 554 5.15 -25.59 -16.30
C THR A 554 5.18 -26.05 -17.75
N LYS A 555 4.75 -25.24 -18.72
CA LYS A 555 4.82 -25.62 -20.14
C LYS A 555 6.23 -25.54 -20.69
N ASN A 556 6.96 -24.49 -20.30
CA ASN A 556 8.32 -24.23 -20.77
C ASN A 556 9.37 -24.83 -19.82
N GLU A 557 8.94 -25.44 -18.71
CA GLU A 557 9.80 -26.01 -17.67
C GLU A 557 10.89 -25.03 -17.19
N SER A 558 10.50 -23.76 -17.00
CA SER A 558 11.44 -22.69 -16.70
C SER A 558 10.86 -21.68 -15.70
N LEU A 559 11.74 -20.89 -15.07
CA LEU A 559 11.31 -19.72 -14.31
C LEU A 559 10.53 -18.77 -15.22
N TRP A 560 9.42 -18.23 -14.74
CA TRP A 560 8.73 -17.15 -15.43
C TRP A 560 9.63 -15.90 -15.46
N PRO A 561 9.93 -15.28 -16.62
CA PRO A 561 10.94 -14.22 -16.72
C PRO A 561 10.72 -13.03 -15.77
N SER A 562 9.47 -12.67 -15.52
CA SER A 562 9.08 -11.57 -14.64
C SER A 562 9.04 -11.94 -13.16
N SER A 563 9.17 -13.22 -12.80
CA SER A 563 9.26 -13.61 -11.39
C SER A 563 10.45 -12.88 -10.74
N SER A 564 10.16 -12.11 -9.70
CA SER A 564 11.17 -11.41 -8.92
C SER A 564 12.20 -12.39 -8.32
N ARG A 565 13.43 -11.91 -8.19
CA ARG A 565 14.62 -12.71 -7.87
C ARG A 565 15.32 -12.13 -6.66
N GLY A 566 15.86 -13.03 -5.85
CA GLY A 566 16.72 -12.65 -4.74
C GLY A 566 18.15 -12.30 -5.15
N PRO A 567 19.08 -12.28 -4.18
CA PRO A 567 18.75 -12.30 -2.76
C PRO A 567 17.98 -11.03 -2.39
N THR A 568 17.39 -10.95 -1.20
CA THR A 568 16.92 -9.63 -0.74
C THR A 568 18.14 -8.73 -0.48
N ILE A 569 17.94 -7.42 -0.32
CA ILE A 569 19.05 -6.52 0.06
C ILE A 569 19.62 -6.82 1.46
N ASP A 570 18.89 -7.61 2.26
CA ASP A 570 19.32 -8.22 3.52
C ASP A 570 20.12 -9.51 3.32
N ASN A 571 20.47 -9.84 2.07
CA ASN A 571 21.12 -11.08 1.67
C ASN A 571 20.34 -12.35 2.08
N LEU A 572 19.02 -12.25 2.23
CA LEU A 572 18.19 -13.45 2.41
C LEU A 572 18.05 -14.17 1.07
N SER A 573 18.31 -15.47 1.07
CA SER A 573 18.06 -16.33 -0.08
C SER A 573 16.54 -16.48 -0.26
N LYS A 574 15.99 -15.71 -1.21
CA LYS A 574 14.58 -15.68 -1.59
C LYS A 574 14.46 -15.81 -3.12
N PRO A 575 13.33 -16.31 -3.65
CA PRO A 575 12.21 -16.93 -2.93
C PRO A 575 12.63 -18.24 -2.23
N GLU A 576 11.79 -18.78 -1.34
CA GLU A 576 12.02 -20.12 -0.77
C GLU A 576 11.85 -21.19 -1.85
N ILE A 577 10.81 -21.09 -2.67
CA ILE A 577 10.49 -22.03 -3.75
C ILE A 577 9.83 -21.27 -4.89
N VAL A 578 9.65 -21.95 -6.02
CA VAL A 578 8.76 -21.51 -7.10
C VAL A 578 7.60 -22.49 -7.27
N ALA A 579 6.47 -22.01 -7.75
CA ALA A 579 5.30 -22.83 -8.01
C ALA A 579 4.62 -22.41 -9.33
N PRO A 580 3.72 -23.23 -9.90
CA PRO A 580 3.04 -22.90 -11.15
C PRO A 580 2.35 -21.54 -11.06
N GLY A 581 2.66 -20.67 -12.02
CA GLY A 581 2.15 -19.30 -12.00
C GLY A 581 1.95 -18.67 -13.37
N VAL A 582 1.92 -19.47 -14.46
CA VAL A 582 1.77 -18.98 -15.83
C VAL A 582 0.58 -19.64 -16.50
N ASP A 583 -0.31 -18.81 -17.07
CA ASP A 583 -1.52 -19.23 -17.79
C ASP A 583 -2.44 -20.18 -17.00
N ILE A 584 -2.51 -20.06 -15.68
CA ILE A 584 -3.28 -20.99 -14.84
C ILE A 584 -4.77 -20.75 -15.01
N ILE A 585 -5.54 -21.80 -15.27
CA ILE A 585 -7.00 -21.73 -15.38
C ILE A 585 -7.59 -21.63 -13.97
N ALA A 586 -8.49 -20.66 -13.74
CA ALA A 586 -9.16 -20.48 -12.46
C ALA A 586 -10.55 -19.84 -12.59
N PRO A 587 -11.44 -20.01 -11.57
CA PRO A 587 -12.74 -19.35 -11.48
C PRO A 587 -12.66 -17.84 -11.69
N TYR A 588 -13.51 -17.31 -12.55
CA TYR A 588 -13.60 -15.90 -12.88
C TYR A 588 -15.05 -15.41 -12.68
N PRO A 589 -15.27 -14.15 -12.26
CA PRO A 589 -16.61 -13.65 -11.96
C PRO A 589 -17.67 -13.95 -13.03
N GLY A 590 -18.87 -14.28 -12.57
CA GLY A 590 -20.02 -14.64 -13.40
C GLY A 590 -20.03 -16.10 -13.84
N ASN A 591 -19.61 -17.02 -12.96
CA ASN A 591 -19.57 -18.47 -13.23
C ASN A 591 -18.76 -18.86 -14.47
N LYS A 592 -17.61 -18.21 -14.68
CA LYS A 592 -16.70 -18.45 -15.81
C LYS A 592 -15.36 -18.98 -15.34
N TYR A 593 -14.54 -19.40 -16.29
CA TYR A 593 -13.11 -19.60 -16.07
C TYR A 593 -12.31 -18.65 -16.96
N ALA A 594 -11.15 -18.22 -16.47
CA ALA A 594 -10.18 -17.41 -17.20
C ALA A 594 -8.76 -17.92 -16.90
N THR A 595 -7.74 -17.33 -17.53
CA THR A 595 -6.33 -17.62 -17.24
C THR A 595 -5.67 -16.48 -16.47
N ILE A 596 -4.80 -16.81 -15.52
CA ILE A 596 -4.05 -15.83 -14.72
C ILE A 596 -2.56 -16.20 -14.66
N THR A 597 -1.71 -15.18 -14.74
CA THR A 597 -0.25 -15.30 -14.67
C THR A 597 0.32 -14.35 -13.62
N GLY A 598 1.24 -14.83 -12.79
CA GLY A 598 1.98 -14.02 -11.83
C GLY A 598 2.37 -14.78 -10.57
N THR A 599 3.22 -14.15 -9.75
CA THR A 599 3.67 -14.76 -8.49
C THR A 599 2.56 -14.93 -7.45
N ALA A 600 1.47 -14.15 -7.52
CA ALA A 600 0.26 -14.36 -6.71
C ALA A 600 -0.40 -15.73 -6.98
N VAL A 601 -0.29 -16.22 -8.21
CA VAL A 601 -0.83 -17.50 -8.64
C VAL A 601 0.00 -18.65 -8.06
N ALA A 602 1.32 -18.48 -8.05
CA ALA A 602 2.25 -19.42 -7.44
C ALA A 602 2.09 -19.50 -5.91
N SER A 603 1.90 -18.35 -5.24
CA SER A 603 1.61 -18.32 -3.81
C SER A 603 0.27 -18.99 -3.48
N ALA A 604 -0.76 -18.84 -4.32
CA ALA A 604 -2.04 -19.52 -4.15
C ALA A 604 -1.91 -21.06 -4.19
N HIS A 605 -1.19 -21.62 -5.16
CA HIS A 605 -0.90 -23.07 -5.17
C HIS A 605 -0.20 -23.53 -3.88
N THR A 606 0.76 -22.73 -3.41
CA THR A 606 1.51 -23.03 -2.19
C THR A 606 0.63 -22.94 -0.93
N CYS A 607 -0.30 -21.98 -0.86
CA CYS A 607 -1.29 -21.92 0.21
C CYS A 607 -2.15 -23.19 0.25
N GLY A 608 -2.62 -23.65 -0.90
CA GLY A 608 -3.34 -24.92 -1.01
C GLY A 608 -2.52 -26.10 -0.49
N ALA A 609 -1.25 -26.22 -0.90
CA ALA A 609 -0.34 -27.25 -0.43
C ALA A 609 -0.14 -27.22 1.10
N ILE A 610 0.06 -26.02 1.66
CA ILE A 610 0.21 -25.84 3.10
C ILE A 610 -1.09 -26.16 3.84
N ALA A 611 -2.26 -25.88 3.27
CA ALA A 611 -3.53 -26.26 3.88
C ALA A 611 -3.70 -27.79 3.97
N LEU A 612 -3.33 -28.53 2.91
CA LEU A 612 -3.28 -30.00 2.95
C LEU A 612 -2.32 -30.50 4.05
N PHE A 613 -1.14 -29.87 4.15
CA PHE A 613 -0.13 -30.23 5.13
C PHE A 613 -0.58 -29.93 6.57
N LEU A 614 -1.17 -28.76 6.82
CA LEU A 614 -1.73 -28.35 8.12
C LEU A 614 -2.87 -29.26 8.58
N GLN A 615 -3.72 -29.71 7.66
CA GLN A 615 -4.72 -30.73 7.98
C GLN A 615 -4.01 -31.97 8.54
N TYR A 616 -3.02 -32.49 7.82
CA TYR A 616 -2.37 -33.73 8.23
C TYR A 616 -1.60 -33.60 9.55
N ILE A 617 -0.76 -32.58 9.69
CA ILE A 617 0.11 -32.47 10.87
C ILE A 617 -0.63 -32.00 12.12
N LEU A 618 -1.63 -31.12 11.99
CA LEU A 618 -2.26 -30.45 13.13
C LEU A 618 -3.73 -30.86 13.31
N VAL A 619 -4.56 -30.85 12.26
CA VAL A 619 -5.99 -31.18 12.39
C VAL A 619 -6.18 -32.67 12.69
N ASN A 620 -5.44 -33.53 11.99
CA ASN A 620 -5.43 -34.97 12.22
C ASN A 620 -4.50 -35.38 13.37
N ASP A 621 -3.87 -34.41 14.05
CA ASP A 621 -3.00 -34.59 15.22
C ASP A 621 -1.80 -35.54 15.01
N MET A 622 -1.31 -35.66 13.78
CA MET A 622 -0.20 -36.58 13.47
C MET A 622 1.17 -36.05 13.95
N TYR A 623 1.39 -34.74 13.80
CA TYR A 623 2.65 -34.07 14.16
C TYR A 623 2.42 -32.62 14.63
N PRO A 624 1.61 -32.38 15.67
CA PRO A 624 1.17 -31.03 16.07
C PRO A 624 2.34 -30.09 16.40
N ASN A 625 3.46 -30.63 16.89
CA ASN A 625 4.66 -29.88 17.22
C ASN A 625 5.48 -29.41 16.00
N ARG A 626 5.04 -29.70 14.77
CA ARG A 626 5.67 -29.29 13.50
C ARG A 626 4.89 -28.18 12.77
N ALA A 627 3.86 -27.63 13.40
CA ALA A 627 2.93 -26.69 12.76
C ALA A 627 3.31 -25.21 12.86
N PHE A 628 4.57 -24.87 13.12
CA PHE A 628 5.06 -23.49 13.03
C PHE A 628 5.62 -23.24 11.62
N VAL A 629 5.47 -22.03 11.07
CA VAL A 629 5.95 -21.71 9.71
C VAL A 629 7.45 -22.00 9.53
N GLN A 630 8.26 -21.80 10.58
CA GLN A 630 9.70 -22.09 10.59
C GLN A 630 9.99 -23.59 10.44
N GLN A 631 9.05 -24.46 10.81
CA GLN A 631 9.15 -25.91 10.68
C GLN A 631 8.49 -26.43 9.41
N ILE A 632 7.39 -25.81 8.97
CA ILE A 632 6.71 -26.16 7.71
C ILE A 632 7.62 -25.86 6.52
N ARG A 633 8.35 -24.74 6.54
CA ARG A 633 9.20 -24.29 5.45
C ARG A 633 10.26 -25.34 5.02
N PRO A 634 11.06 -25.93 5.91
CA PRO A 634 11.97 -27.01 5.53
C PRO A 634 11.33 -28.19 4.78
N PHE A 635 10.08 -28.55 5.07
CA PHE A 635 9.39 -29.63 4.34
C PHE A 635 9.07 -29.23 2.89
N LEU A 636 8.72 -27.95 2.64
CA LEU A 636 8.61 -27.39 1.30
C LEU A 636 9.97 -27.38 0.59
N GLU A 637 11.01 -26.90 1.28
CA GLU A 637 12.35 -26.75 0.71
C GLU A 637 12.98 -28.10 0.34
N ILE A 638 12.95 -29.07 1.26
CA ILE A 638 13.56 -30.40 1.06
C ILE A 638 12.76 -31.19 0.04
N GLY A 639 11.42 -31.11 0.09
CA GLY A 639 10.50 -31.81 -0.80
C GLY A 639 10.47 -31.27 -2.23
N ALA A 640 10.94 -30.05 -2.48
CA ALA A 640 10.89 -29.41 -3.79
C ALA A 640 11.64 -30.20 -4.88
N LYS A 641 11.06 -30.22 -6.10
CA LYS A 641 11.68 -30.77 -7.31
C LYS A 641 12.83 -29.87 -7.76
N ARG A 642 13.97 -30.48 -8.08
CA ARG A 642 15.19 -29.79 -8.51
C ARG A 642 15.67 -30.33 -9.84
N ASP A 643 16.06 -29.42 -10.73
CA ASP A 643 16.78 -29.78 -11.94
C ASP A 643 18.24 -30.11 -11.56
N PRO A 644 18.75 -31.31 -11.85
CA PRO A 644 20.13 -31.70 -11.52
C PRO A 644 21.20 -30.81 -12.20
N ASN A 645 20.84 -30.04 -13.23
CA ASN A 645 21.75 -29.11 -13.90
C ASN A 645 21.89 -27.77 -13.17
N ASN A 646 21.05 -27.49 -12.17
CA ASN A 646 21.07 -26.26 -11.38
C ASN A 646 21.67 -26.51 -9.98
N ILE A 647 22.32 -25.49 -9.43
CA ILE A 647 22.79 -25.48 -8.04
C ILE A 647 21.70 -24.87 -7.16
N TYR A 648 21.41 -25.52 -6.02
CA TYR A 648 20.41 -25.08 -5.05
C TYR A 648 21.00 -24.93 -3.64
N PRO A 649 20.46 -24.02 -2.80
CA PRO A 649 19.48 -23.01 -3.19
C PRO A 649 20.11 -21.97 -4.14
N ASN A 650 19.28 -21.34 -4.97
CA ASN A 650 19.68 -20.18 -5.75
C ASN A 650 18.59 -19.10 -5.70
N VAL A 651 18.94 -17.91 -6.14
CA VAL A 651 18.12 -16.71 -5.99
C VAL A 651 16.97 -16.60 -7.00
N ASN A 652 16.86 -17.57 -7.91
CA ASN A 652 15.83 -17.63 -8.95
C ASN A 652 14.73 -18.62 -8.55
N TYR A 653 15.14 -19.86 -8.24
CA TYR A 653 14.26 -20.99 -7.94
C TYR A 653 14.11 -21.26 -6.44
N GLY A 654 14.87 -20.57 -5.59
CA GLY A 654 14.96 -20.92 -4.18
C GLY A 654 15.54 -22.31 -4.02
N TYR A 655 14.79 -23.19 -3.37
CA TYR A 655 15.11 -24.60 -3.15
C TYR A 655 14.52 -25.54 -4.22
N GLY A 656 13.73 -25.04 -5.17
CA GLY A 656 13.15 -25.84 -6.25
C GLY A 656 11.71 -25.49 -6.58
N VAL A 657 11.10 -26.32 -7.43
CA VAL A 657 9.69 -26.23 -7.79
C VAL A 657 8.85 -26.98 -6.74
N LEU A 658 7.72 -26.41 -6.33
CA LEU A 658 6.78 -27.01 -5.39
C LEU A 658 6.44 -28.46 -5.77
N ASP A 659 6.57 -29.36 -4.80
CA ASP A 659 6.11 -30.74 -4.90
C ASP A 659 5.42 -31.14 -3.60
N ILE A 660 4.09 -31.16 -3.64
CA ILE A 660 3.23 -31.48 -2.51
C ILE A 660 3.55 -32.88 -2.01
N ARG A 661 3.65 -33.88 -2.89
CA ARG A 661 3.99 -35.24 -2.47
C ARG A 661 5.38 -35.28 -1.82
N GLY A 662 6.34 -34.58 -2.42
CA GLY A 662 7.69 -34.42 -1.87
C GLY A 662 7.68 -33.92 -0.44
N MET A 663 6.83 -32.94 -0.09
CA MET A 663 6.67 -32.46 1.29
C MET A 663 6.27 -33.57 2.27
N PHE A 664 5.29 -34.40 1.90
CA PHE A 664 4.80 -35.48 2.75
C PHE A 664 5.81 -36.63 2.89
N ASP A 665 6.58 -36.92 1.83
CA ASP A 665 7.62 -37.95 1.87
C ASP A 665 8.74 -37.64 2.87
N GLN A 666 8.95 -36.36 3.22
CA GLN A 666 9.92 -35.91 4.23
C GLN A 666 9.44 -36.03 5.69
N LEU A 667 8.19 -36.44 5.94
CA LEU A 667 7.70 -36.60 7.32
C LEU A 667 8.26 -37.85 8.03
N LYS A 668 8.89 -38.76 7.27
CA LYS A 668 9.44 -40.06 7.70
C LYS A 668 10.51 -39.95 8.78
#